data_AF-A0A2S1R869-F1
#
_entry.id   AF-A0A2S1R869-F1
#
_cell.length_a   1.000
_cell.length_b   1.000
_cell.length_c   1.000
_cell.angle_alpha   90.00
_cell.angle_beta   90.00
_cell.angle_gamma   90.00
#
_symmetry.space_group_name_H-M   'P 1'
#
loop_
_entity.id
_entity.type
_entity.pdbx_description
1 polymer ?
#
loop_
_entity_poly.entity_id
_entity_poly.type
_entity_poly.pdbx_seq_one_letter_code
_entity_poly.pdbx_strand_id
1 'polypeptide(L)'
;MFSLRDLRVPASLLLALSLAFPTPVAAQTVVDGVSLGVAEVLEFRDRSAEVAVPIPVPAGLTPRTLSTTVQFPVDLERGHLEAWSGDLLLDRIELDGAEDTVRLDIPLVGARIRSGVLDLTLRTVLHSRGEVCPDWSDRSLVLRDSEVDFEGEPEPPRVLADFIPSVVDRLEIYLPDEPSIAEAEAAAQLATTSAAAFGRRGMDIEVLPASGPRAPTATPFTRRAEIRESDQTRIELTDEEVPTAIISGDAAALARETRSVSSDLWSLAVAGSATLNSSAPAPRALVTEGTLDELGIGSRSARSVGTVSAAFGLDQTSLARVSGDVTIDLVGTYSPPPSDRSGLIVVTAGQTVLDSWTADQAGIIERTVTVPAGALGRYTDISVSLQTAGAGAACGVLQPLTMILDGSSRVQISEPTSPAPAGFDSLPQALMPRMQVATASGSLDDTARAVTILAELQALSASPLLPEWVPMDVLLDGNVPGLLVTSESAPSQLDLPLTLTSGRTLEVMGAQEGEPATLRFYEDIDFASMQVVEDGDRALLVASTSSGSGELDRTLEWLSREQERWSMLTGNVLFTAPGREPLELSTAEAVEVEAADPASTNGVNTALLVGLVVTVAGVGIAGLVWAVARRRRRVSSGR
;
A
#
# COMPACT_ATOMS: atom_id res chain seq x y z
N MET A 1 65.48 79.67 13.49
CA MET A 1 66.14 79.43 14.80
C MET A 1 65.07 79.61 15.87
N PHE A 2 64.97 78.67 16.84
CA PHE A 2 63.83 78.38 17.76
C PHE A 2 62.70 77.55 17.11
N SER A 3 62.36 76.32 17.50
CA SER A 3 62.18 75.63 18.80
C SER A 3 60.71 75.61 19.26
N LEU A 4 60.14 74.39 19.22
CA LEU A 4 59.10 73.76 20.05
C LEU A 4 57.98 74.63 20.65
N ARG A 5 56.72 74.27 20.31
CA ARG A 5 55.66 74.12 21.33
C ARG A 5 54.52 73.20 20.88
N ASP A 6 54.33 72.20 21.73
CA ASP A 6 53.21 71.28 21.96
C ASP A 6 51.85 71.58 21.32
N LEU A 7 51.19 70.51 20.84
CA LEU A 7 49.79 70.24 21.17
C LEU A 7 49.49 68.73 21.03
N ARG A 8 49.13 68.10 22.14
CA ARG A 8 48.56 66.73 22.22
C ARG A 8 47.05 66.78 22.02
N VAL A 9 46.46 65.92 21.19
CA VAL A 9 45.17 65.19 21.40
C VAL A 9 45.07 64.02 20.36
N PRO A 10 44.14 63.04 20.46
CA PRO A 10 44.41 61.69 20.96
C PRO A 10 44.22 60.57 19.90
N ALA A 11 44.59 59.35 20.27
CA ALA A 11 44.27 58.12 19.56
C ALA A 11 42.75 57.86 19.54
N SER A 12 42.17 57.60 18.36
CA SER A 12 40.91 56.86 18.19
C SER A 12 40.59 56.57 16.71
N LEU A 13 40.05 55.37 16.48
CA LEU A 13 39.37 54.85 15.28
C LEU A 13 40.21 54.37 14.08
N LEU A 14 40.67 53.12 14.18
CA LEU A 14 40.71 52.18 13.05
C LEU A 14 39.39 51.42 13.06
N LEU A 15 38.46 51.83 12.20
CA LEU A 15 37.20 51.13 11.96
C LEU A 15 37.47 50.04 10.91
N ALA A 16 37.63 48.80 11.33
CA ALA A 16 37.60 47.66 10.41
C ALA A 16 36.14 47.36 10.09
N LEU A 17 35.67 47.70 8.88
CA LEU A 17 34.42 47.17 8.34
C LEU A 17 34.63 45.68 8.07
N SER A 18 34.17 44.82 8.98
CA SER A 18 33.89 43.42 8.67
C SER A 18 32.60 43.37 7.85
N LEU A 19 32.73 43.26 6.53
CA LEU A 19 31.64 42.83 5.66
C LEU A 19 31.28 41.39 6.06
N ALA A 20 30.21 41.23 6.84
CA ALA A 20 29.58 39.94 7.05
C ALA A 20 28.93 39.53 5.72
N PHE A 21 29.62 38.69 4.96
CA PHE A 21 28.96 37.94 3.91
C PHE A 21 27.93 37.03 4.59
N PRO A 22 26.65 37.02 4.16
CA PRO A 22 25.73 36.02 4.64
C PRO A 22 26.32 34.65 4.31
N THR A 23 26.49 33.81 5.33
CA THR A 23 26.80 32.40 5.14
C THR A 23 25.72 31.83 4.21
N PRO A 24 26.08 31.12 3.11
CA PRO A 24 25.07 30.50 2.28
C PRO A 24 24.24 29.58 3.18
N VAL A 25 22.92 29.79 3.18
CA VAL A 25 21.99 28.87 3.82
C VAL A 25 22.18 27.55 3.10
N ALA A 26 22.62 26.50 3.82
CA ALA A 26 22.74 25.18 3.24
C ALA A 26 21.37 24.78 2.65
N ALA A 27 21.38 24.17 1.46
CA ALA A 27 20.16 23.68 0.83
C ALA A 27 19.39 22.81 1.83
N GLN A 28 18.07 23.03 1.87
CA GLN A 28 17.16 22.27 2.71
C GLN A 28 16.34 21.36 1.80
N THR A 29 16.31 20.08 2.12
CA THR A 29 15.54 19.07 1.39
C THR A 29 14.51 18.51 2.36
N VAL A 30 13.23 18.81 2.13
CA VAL A 30 12.14 18.26 2.93
C VAL A 30 11.54 17.08 2.16
N VAL A 31 11.41 15.95 2.84
CA VAL A 31 10.85 14.72 2.26
C VAL A 31 9.68 14.25 3.13
N ASP A 32 8.59 13.88 2.49
CA ASP A 32 7.43 13.28 3.15
C ASP A 32 7.80 11.96 3.84
N GLY A 33 7.22 11.72 5.01
CA GLY A 33 7.48 10.54 5.83
C GLY A 33 7.10 9.25 5.12
N VAL A 34 5.98 9.21 4.40
CA VAL A 34 5.53 8.04 3.64
C VAL A 34 6.54 7.69 2.55
N SER A 35 7.09 8.69 1.85
CA SER A 35 8.18 8.49 0.87
C SER A 35 9.46 7.90 1.49
N LEU A 36 9.69 8.17 2.77
CA LEU A 36 10.79 7.58 3.55
C LEU A 36 10.43 6.20 4.14
N GLY A 37 9.20 5.71 3.96
CA GLY A 37 8.71 4.47 4.57
C GLY A 37 8.34 4.62 6.05
N VAL A 38 8.21 5.84 6.56
CA VAL A 38 7.56 6.11 7.84
C VAL A 38 6.06 5.86 7.66
N ALA A 39 5.45 5.14 8.59
CA ALA A 39 4.02 4.90 8.53
C ALA A 39 3.25 6.23 8.56
N GLU A 40 2.18 6.33 7.76
CA GLU A 40 1.30 7.50 7.74
C GLU A 40 0.74 7.82 9.14
N VAL A 41 0.54 6.76 9.94
CA VAL A 41 -0.01 6.81 11.29
C VAL A 41 0.90 6.02 12.23
N LEU A 42 1.46 6.70 13.22
CA LEU A 42 2.18 6.06 14.33
C LEU A 42 1.30 6.11 15.58
N GLU A 43 0.84 4.94 16.03
CA GLU A 43 -0.07 4.84 17.19
C GLU A 43 0.65 4.35 18.45
N PHE A 44 0.41 5.05 19.56
CA PHE A 44 0.94 4.72 20.88
C PHE A 44 -0.21 4.19 21.75
N ARG A 45 -0.42 2.87 21.68
CA ARG A 45 -1.58 2.17 22.27
C ARG A 45 -1.46 1.83 23.77
N ASP A 46 -0.47 2.39 24.47
CA ASP A 46 -0.28 2.24 25.91
C ASP A 46 0.22 3.56 26.50
N ARG A 47 0.08 3.73 27.81
CA ARG A 47 0.67 4.84 28.57
C ARG A 47 2.18 4.94 28.38
N SER A 48 2.84 3.81 28.13
CA SER A 48 4.24 3.75 27.76
C SER A 48 4.38 2.81 26.60
N ALA A 49 4.42 3.38 25.40
CA ALA A 49 4.58 2.66 24.16
C ALA A 49 5.89 3.10 23.50
N GLU A 50 6.54 2.14 22.84
CA GLU A 50 7.75 2.36 22.04
C GLU A 50 7.44 2.01 20.60
N VAL A 51 7.76 2.91 19.67
CA VAL A 51 7.55 2.74 18.24
C VAL A 51 8.87 2.99 17.52
N ALA A 52 9.35 2.00 16.77
CA ALA A 52 10.52 2.13 15.91
C ALA A 52 10.15 2.86 14.61
N VAL A 53 10.95 3.85 14.23
CA VAL A 53 10.76 4.69 13.04
C VAL A 53 12.06 4.71 12.24
N PRO A 54 12.35 3.66 11.44
CA PRO A 54 13.54 3.67 10.59
C PRO A 54 13.39 4.75 9.52
N ILE A 55 14.39 5.64 9.40
CA ILE A 55 14.38 6.72 8.40
C ILE A 55 15.57 6.52 7.46
N PRO A 56 15.35 6.14 6.19
CA PRO A 56 16.42 6.11 5.20
C PRO A 56 17.01 7.49 4.98
N VAL A 57 18.33 7.57 4.85
CA VAL A 57 19.09 8.81 4.64
C VAL A 57 19.80 8.71 3.29
N PRO A 58 19.26 9.38 2.25
CA PRO A 58 19.91 9.44 0.94
C PRO A 58 21.34 10.00 1.02
N ALA A 59 22.21 9.57 0.09
CA ALA A 59 23.56 10.11 0.00
C ALA A 59 23.56 11.62 -0.25
N GLY A 60 24.47 12.35 0.37
CA GLY A 60 24.54 13.82 0.31
C GLY A 60 23.64 14.53 1.34
N LEU A 61 22.72 13.82 1.99
CA LEU A 61 21.81 14.39 2.98
C LEU A 61 22.21 14.07 4.42
N THR A 62 21.89 14.99 5.33
CA THR A 62 22.01 14.82 6.78
C THR A 62 20.67 15.18 7.46
N PRO A 63 20.03 14.26 8.21
CA PRO A 63 18.74 14.54 8.84
C PRO A 63 18.85 15.58 9.95
N ARG A 64 17.91 16.53 10.01
CA ARG A 64 17.85 17.58 11.02
C ARG A 64 16.68 17.46 11.96
N THR A 65 15.47 17.32 11.41
CA THR A 65 14.24 17.36 12.18
C THR A 65 13.20 16.44 11.55
N LEU A 66 12.48 15.68 12.38
CA LEU A 66 11.23 15.03 12.03
C LEU A 66 10.09 15.89 12.55
N SER A 67 9.32 16.50 11.66
CA SER A 67 8.15 17.30 12.00
C SER A 67 6.90 16.43 11.85
N THR A 68 6.03 16.39 12.86
CA THR A 68 4.84 15.52 12.88
C THR A 68 3.67 16.20 13.59
N THR A 69 2.44 15.85 13.20
CA THR A 69 1.21 16.31 13.86
C THR A 69 0.80 15.28 14.89
N VAL A 70 0.82 15.67 16.17
CA VAL A 70 0.37 14.84 17.28
C VAL A 70 -1.12 15.09 17.51
N GLN A 71 -1.90 14.01 17.58
CA GLN A 71 -3.29 14.02 18.00
C GLN A 71 -3.37 13.43 19.40
N PHE A 72 -3.90 14.22 20.33
CA PHE A 72 -3.95 13.86 21.73
C PHE A 72 -5.24 13.14 22.08
N PRO A 73 -5.18 12.06 22.89
CA PRO A 73 -6.37 11.42 23.41
C PRO A 73 -7.03 12.31 24.48
N VAL A 74 -8.36 12.32 24.48
CA VAL A 74 -9.19 13.20 25.34
C VAL A 74 -8.91 13.08 26.84
N ASP A 75 -8.43 11.91 27.26
CA ASP A 75 -8.17 11.59 28.66
C ASP A 75 -6.73 11.94 29.08
N LEU A 76 -5.89 12.50 28.19
CA LEU A 76 -4.54 12.95 28.51
C LEU A 76 -4.56 14.22 29.38
N GLU A 77 -3.83 14.20 30.49
CA GLU A 77 -3.53 15.39 31.30
C GLU A 77 -2.18 15.98 30.89
N ARG A 78 -1.15 15.11 30.88
CA ARG A 78 0.23 15.47 30.57
C ARG A 78 1.02 14.22 30.19
N GLY A 79 2.16 14.40 29.55
CA GLY A 79 3.08 13.32 29.26
C GLY A 79 4.36 13.83 28.66
N HIS A 80 5.18 12.91 28.13
CA HIS A 80 6.29 13.29 27.28
C HIS A 80 6.51 12.24 26.19
N LEU A 81 7.06 12.72 25.08
CA LEU A 81 7.60 11.93 23.99
C LEU A 81 9.12 11.99 24.05
N GLU A 82 9.78 10.85 24.00
CA GLU A 82 11.24 10.76 23.94
C GLU A 82 11.67 10.23 22.58
N ALA A 83 12.68 10.87 22.01
CA ALA A 83 13.30 10.45 20.77
C ALA A 83 14.66 9.82 21.07
N TRP A 84 14.85 8.56 20.68
CA TRP A 84 16.04 7.78 20.94
C TRP A 84 16.70 7.34 19.63
N SER A 85 18.03 7.31 19.60
CA SER A 85 18.80 6.65 18.53
C SER A 85 19.74 5.61 19.13
N GLY A 86 19.30 4.35 19.13
CA GLY A 86 19.85 3.33 20.02
C GLY A 86 19.78 3.80 21.48
N ASP A 87 20.92 3.81 22.18
CA ASP A 87 20.98 4.24 23.59
C ASP A 87 21.10 5.77 23.78
N LEU A 88 21.09 6.55 22.70
CA LEU A 88 21.21 8.02 22.77
C LEU A 88 19.83 8.67 22.82
N LEU A 89 19.50 9.30 23.95
CA LEU A 89 18.34 10.22 24.02
C LEU A 89 18.69 11.48 23.23
N LEU A 90 17.99 11.70 22.12
CA LEU A 90 18.11 12.90 21.29
C LEU A 90 17.37 14.07 21.96
N ASP A 91 16.13 13.83 22.37
CA ASP A 91 15.30 14.83 23.03
C ASP A 91 14.16 14.22 23.85
N ARG A 92 13.61 15.03 24.76
CA ARG A 92 12.38 14.76 25.50
C ARG A 92 11.45 15.97 25.37
N ILE A 93 10.31 15.75 24.74
CA ILE A 93 9.32 16.77 24.42
C ILE A 93 8.11 16.58 25.32
N GLU A 94 7.77 17.61 26.09
CA GLU A 94 6.59 17.58 26.96
C GLU A 94 5.30 17.64 26.13
N LEU A 95 4.32 16.84 26.53
CA LEU A 95 3.01 16.76 25.89
C LEU A 95 1.96 17.32 26.86
N ASP A 96 1.20 18.30 26.39
CA ASP A 96 0.10 18.90 27.15
C ASP A 96 -1.22 18.46 26.55
N GLY A 97 -2.07 17.80 27.36
CA GLY A 97 -3.38 17.33 26.93
C GLY A 97 -4.43 18.44 26.84
N ALA A 98 -4.07 19.72 27.01
CA ALA A 98 -5.00 20.85 26.87
C ALA A 98 -5.43 21.10 25.41
N GLU A 99 -4.63 20.68 24.43
CA GLU A 99 -4.93 20.82 23.00
C GLU A 99 -5.35 19.48 22.41
N ASP A 100 -6.17 19.51 21.36
CA ASP A 100 -6.59 18.29 20.65
C ASP A 100 -5.50 17.81 19.67
N THR A 101 -4.79 18.76 19.04
CA THR A 101 -3.73 18.48 18.06
C THR A 101 -2.62 19.52 18.09
N VAL A 102 -1.35 19.10 17.98
CA VAL A 102 -0.17 19.99 17.96
C VAL A 102 0.84 19.56 16.89
N ARG A 103 1.45 20.52 16.18
CA ARG A 103 2.65 20.26 15.35
C ARG A 103 3.89 20.24 16.24
N LEU A 104 4.67 19.18 16.14
CA LEU A 104 5.83 18.92 16.98
C LEU A 104 7.06 18.64 16.10
N ASP A 105 8.20 19.19 16.51
CA ASP A 105 9.49 19.03 15.84
C ASP A 105 10.41 18.18 16.71
N ILE A 106 10.83 17.02 16.19
CA ILE A 106 11.73 16.08 16.85
C ILE A 106 13.14 16.28 16.27
N PRO A 107 14.13 16.74 17.04
CA PRO A 107 15.48 16.93 16.55
C PRO A 107 16.14 15.57 16.26
N LEU A 108 16.75 15.46 15.08
CA LEU A 108 17.49 14.28 14.61
C LEU A 108 19.01 14.50 14.59
N VAL A 109 19.46 15.71 14.91
CA VAL A 109 20.89 16.06 14.92
C VAL A 109 21.65 15.16 15.89
N GLY A 110 22.70 14.51 15.39
CA GLY A 110 23.53 13.58 16.18
C GLY A 110 22.98 12.16 16.28
N ALA A 111 21.83 11.87 15.65
CA ALA A 111 21.33 10.50 15.53
C ALA A 111 22.30 9.60 14.76
N ARG A 112 22.30 8.31 15.12
CA ARG A 112 23.22 7.32 14.54
C ARG A 112 22.63 6.75 13.25
N ILE A 113 23.36 6.94 12.15
CA ILE A 113 23.04 6.36 10.85
C ILE A 113 23.89 5.10 10.67
N ARG A 114 23.26 3.97 10.37
CA ARG A 114 23.93 2.70 10.05
C ARG A 114 23.42 2.20 8.71
N SER A 115 24.33 1.90 7.79
CA SER A 115 23.99 1.41 6.45
C SER A 115 22.96 2.30 5.72
N GLY A 116 23.10 3.62 5.85
CA GLY A 116 22.19 4.59 5.22
C GLY A 116 20.81 4.71 5.88
N VAL A 117 20.59 4.14 7.08
CA VAL A 117 19.33 4.25 7.82
C VAL A 117 19.58 4.84 9.20
N LEU A 118 18.82 5.88 9.55
CA LEU A 118 18.71 6.41 10.90
C LEU A 118 17.74 5.52 11.68
N ASP A 119 18.25 4.96 12.77
CA ASP A 119 17.48 4.14 13.71
C ASP A 119 16.89 5.05 14.80
N LEU A 120 15.63 5.44 14.63
CA LEU A 120 14.86 6.27 15.58
C LEU A 120 13.88 5.40 16.34
N THR A 121 13.79 5.58 17.65
CA THR A 121 12.75 5.00 18.49
C THR A 121 12.04 6.13 19.23
N LEU A 122 10.72 6.19 19.08
CA LEU A 122 9.87 7.13 19.80
C LEU A 122 9.24 6.42 20.99
N ARG A 123 9.33 7.02 22.18
CA ARG A 123 8.76 6.48 23.41
C ARG A 123 7.83 7.47 24.07
N THR A 124 6.61 7.05 24.40
CA THR A 124 5.69 7.87 25.19
C THR A 124 5.72 7.49 26.67
N VAL A 125 5.41 8.48 27.51
CA VAL A 125 4.97 8.29 28.89
C VAL A 125 3.80 9.23 29.16
N LEU A 126 2.61 8.68 29.30
CA LEU A 126 1.34 9.41 29.37
C LEU A 126 0.72 9.33 30.77
N HIS A 127 0.09 10.42 31.20
CA HIS A 127 -0.65 10.53 32.45
C HIS A 127 -2.09 10.97 32.15
N SER A 128 -3.06 10.19 32.63
CA SER A 128 -4.48 10.46 32.44
C SER A 128 -5.00 11.54 33.39
N ARG A 129 -6.10 12.19 33.00
CA ARG A 129 -6.86 13.14 33.82
C ARG A 129 -7.55 12.42 34.97
N GLY A 130 -7.25 12.84 36.20
CA GLY A 130 -7.91 12.30 37.41
C GLY A 130 -7.55 10.84 37.70
N GLU A 131 -8.47 10.10 38.30
CA GLU A 131 -8.28 8.69 38.69
C GLU A 131 -8.84 7.69 37.66
N VAL A 132 -9.12 8.14 36.43
CA VAL A 132 -9.65 7.29 35.35
C VAL A 132 -8.53 6.47 34.72
N CYS A 133 -8.82 5.22 34.40
CA CYS A 133 -7.97 4.32 33.61
C CYS A 133 -8.51 4.34 32.19
N PRO A 134 -8.11 5.30 31.34
CA PRO A 134 -8.51 5.25 29.95
C PRO A 134 -7.92 4.00 29.31
N ASP A 135 -8.69 3.42 28.40
CA ASP A 135 -8.18 2.40 27.51
C ASP A 135 -7.41 3.08 26.37
N TRP A 136 -6.08 3.06 26.47
CA TRP A 136 -5.21 3.68 25.48
C TRP A 136 -5.17 2.93 24.16
N SER A 137 -5.67 1.68 24.07
CA SER A 137 -5.71 0.98 22.78
C SER A 137 -6.76 1.54 21.83
N ASP A 138 -7.91 1.96 22.38
CA ASP A 138 -9.01 2.55 21.61
C ASP A 138 -8.89 4.08 21.50
N ARG A 139 -8.12 4.70 22.40
CA ARG A 139 -7.87 6.15 22.46
C ARG A 139 -6.37 6.41 22.57
N SER A 140 -5.65 5.98 21.55
CA SER A 140 -4.19 6.11 21.48
C SER A 140 -3.76 7.55 21.24
N LEU A 141 -2.52 7.86 21.61
CA LEU A 141 -1.84 9.02 21.07
C LEU A 141 -1.37 8.68 19.66
N VAL A 142 -1.57 9.60 18.72
CA VAL A 142 -1.31 9.34 17.30
C VAL A 142 -0.40 10.43 16.73
N LEU A 143 0.62 10.04 15.97
CA LEU A 143 1.45 10.93 15.15
C LEU A 143 1.09 10.70 13.68
N ARG A 144 0.88 11.78 12.91
CA ARG A 144 0.54 11.77 11.48
C ARG A 144 1.26 12.89 10.72
N ASP A 145 1.14 12.89 9.40
CA ASP A 145 1.66 13.96 8.52
C ASP A 145 3.16 14.22 8.76
N SER A 146 3.92 13.14 8.87
CA SER A 146 5.34 13.21 9.21
C SER A 146 6.15 13.72 8.01
N GLU A 147 7.09 14.60 8.24
CA GLU A 147 8.05 15.10 7.23
C GLU A 147 9.44 15.15 7.85
N VAL A 148 10.47 14.87 7.07
CA VAL A 148 11.86 14.97 7.53
C VAL A 148 12.58 16.07 6.75
N ASP A 149 13.11 17.04 7.49
CA ASP A 149 14.02 18.05 6.96
C ASP A 149 15.46 17.53 6.98
N PHE A 150 16.10 17.57 5.82
CA PHE A 150 17.50 17.25 5.63
C PHE A 150 18.29 18.50 5.26
N GLU A 151 19.53 18.55 5.75
CA GLU A 151 20.56 19.45 5.28
C GLU A 151 21.33 18.82 4.11
N GLY A 152 21.58 19.61 3.07
CA GLY A 152 22.32 19.18 1.88
C GLY A 152 21.42 18.95 0.67
N GLU A 153 22.04 18.46 -0.39
CA GLU A 153 21.38 18.07 -1.64
C GLU A 153 21.65 16.59 -1.91
N PRO A 154 20.69 15.83 -2.46
CA PRO A 154 20.92 14.44 -2.80
C PRO A 154 22.03 14.28 -3.84
N GLU A 155 22.98 13.38 -3.61
CA GLU A 155 24.03 13.08 -4.57
C GLU A 155 23.52 12.18 -5.71
N PRO A 156 23.81 12.49 -6.98
CA PRO A 156 23.47 11.59 -8.09
C PRO A 156 24.32 10.31 -8.03
N PRO A 157 23.78 9.18 -8.49
CA PRO A 157 24.50 7.90 -8.51
C PRO A 157 25.71 7.98 -9.44
N ARG A 158 26.84 7.42 -8.99
CA ARG A 158 28.08 7.34 -9.80
C ARG A 158 28.33 5.97 -10.39
N VAL A 159 27.63 4.96 -9.87
CA VAL A 159 27.71 3.57 -10.29
C VAL A 159 26.30 3.00 -10.38
N LEU A 160 26.13 1.91 -11.13
CA LEU A 160 24.83 1.26 -11.29
C LEU A 160 24.24 0.80 -9.96
N ALA A 161 25.05 0.31 -9.02
CA ALA A 161 24.59 -0.09 -7.70
C ALA A 161 23.84 1.01 -6.93
N ASP A 162 24.18 2.28 -7.19
CA ASP A 162 23.55 3.45 -6.56
C ASP A 162 22.32 3.96 -7.33
N PHE A 163 22.07 3.43 -8.53
CA PHE A 163 20.97 3.86 -9.40
C PHE A 163 19.60 3.72 -8.71
N ILE A 164 19.43 2.68 -7.89
CA ILE A 164 18.26 2.49 -7.01
C ILE A 164 18.60 3.08 -5.64
N PRO A 165 18.19 4.34 -5.35
CA PRO A 165 18.45 4.96 -4.06
C PRO A 165 17.53 4.38 -2.97
N SER A 166 17.73 4.84 -1.74
CA SER A 166 16.82 4.53 -0.63
C SER A 166 15.44 5.18 -0.75
N VAL A 167 15.31 6.23 -1.58
CA VAL A 167 14.09 7.01 -1.81
C VAL A 167 13.95 7.28 -3.31
N VAL A 168 12.85 6.81 -3.89
CA VAL A 168 12.42 7.11 -5.26
C VAL A 168 10.98 7.60 -5.18
N ASP A 169 10.70 8.77 -5.73
CA ASP A 169 9.34 9.31 -5.81
C ASP A 169 8.71 9.11 -7.20
N ARG A 170 9.54 8.97 -8.23
CA ARG A 170 9.10 8.76 -9.60
C ARG A 170 10.06 7.90 -10.40
N LEU A 171 9.51 6.95 -11.15
CA LEU A 171 10.20 6.19 -12.19
C LEU A 171 9.55 6.46 -13.55
N GLU A 172 10.33 7.02 -14.47
CA GLU A 172 9.93 7.20 -15.87
C GLU A 172 10.56 6.08 -16.72
N ILE A 173 9.73 5.27 -17.39
CA ILE A 173 10.15 4.18 -18.27
C ILE A 173 9.92 4.60 -19.72
N TYR A 174 11.00 4.76 -20.47
CA TYR A 174 10.98 5.14 -21.88
C TYR A 174 11.01 3.91 -22.78
N LEU A 175 10.05 3.81 -23.69
CA LEU A 175 9.89 2.73 -24.67
C LEU A 175 9.75 3.28 -26.10
N PRO A 176 10.02 2.49 -27.14
CA PRO A 176 9.64 2.83 -28.52
C PRO A 176 8.12 3.07 -28.65
N ASP A 177 7.71 3.85 -29.66
CA ASP A 177 6.29 4.15 -29.91
C ASP A 177 5.46 2.89 -30.25
N GLU A 178 6.12 1.87 -30.79
CA GLU A 178 5.58 0.53 -31.06
C GLU A 178 6.47 -0.49 -30.33
N PRO A 179 6.29 -0.69 -29.01
CA PRO A 179 7.15 -1.58 -28.24
C PRO A 179 6.94 -3.03 -28.67
N SER A 180 8.02 -3.81 -28.70
CA SER A 180 7.92 -5.25 -28.86
C SER A 180 7.31 -5.92 -27.62
N ILE A 181 6.89 -7.18 -27.75
CA ILE A 181 6.46 -8.00 -26.59
C ILE A 181 7.55 -8.05 -25.52
N ALA A 182 8.83 -8.14 -25.91
CA ALA A 182 9.93 -8.22 -24.97
C ALA A 182 10.20 -6.88 -24.27
N GLU A 183 10.05 -5.77 -24.98
CA GLU A 183 10.17 -4.42 -24.40
C GLU A 183 9.03 -4.12 -23.43
N ALA A 184 7.79 -4.47 -23.79
CA ALA A 184 6.62 -4.33 -22.93
C ALA A 184 6.72 -5.22 -21.68
N GLU A 185 7.14 -6.48 -21.82
CA GLU A 185 7.40 -7.37 -20.68
C GLU A 185 8.49 -6.82 -19.77
N ALA A 186 9.60 -6.33 -20.34
CA ALA A 186 10.68 -5.73 -19.56
C ALA A 186 10.23 -4.46 -18.82
N ALA A 187 9.40 -3.61 -19.42
CA ALA A 187 8.82 -2.46 -18.73
C ALA A 187 7.91 -2.91 -17.56
N ALA A 188 7.06 -3.91 -17.79
CA ALA A 188 6.19 -4.47 -16.76
C ALA A 188 6.98 -5.04 -15.58
N GLN A 189 8.05 -5.82 -15.85
CA GLN A 189 8.90 -6.39 -14.81
C GLN A 189 9.66 -5.31 -14.02
N LEU A 190 10.12 -4.24 -14.69
CA LEU A 190 10.78 -3.12 -14.01
C LEU A 190 9.78 -2.37 -13.11
N ALA A 191 8.59 -2.10 -13.63
CA ALA A 191 7.53 -1.41 -12.93
C ALA A 191 7.04 -2.19 -11.71
N THR A 192 6.70 -3.48 -11.86
CA THR A 192 6.31 -4.31 -10.73
C THR A 192 7.44 -4.40 -9.71
N THR A 193 8.68 -4.60 -10.14
CA THR A 193 9.73 -4.71 -9.13
C THR A 193 9.98 -3.40 -8.38
N SER A 194 9.87 -2.27 -9.06
CA SER A 194 10.00 -0.95 -8.43
C SER A 194 8.82 -0.65 -7.51
N ALA A 195 7.59 -1.00 -7.92
CA ALA A 195 6.39 -0.89 -7.10
C ALA A 195 6.45 -1.80 -5.86
N ALA A 196 7.05 -2.99 -5.96
CA ALA A 196 7.28 -3.86 -4.80
C ALA A 196 8.22 -3.22 -3.78
N ALA A 197 9.24 -2.48 -4.25
CA ALA A 197 10.22 -1.83 -3.39
C ALA A 197 9.75 -0.49 -2.81
N PHE A 198 9.00 0.30 -3.59
CA PHE A 198 8.68 1.71 -3.28
C PHE A 198 7.21 2.09 -3.47
N GLY A 199 6.35 1.22 -3.99
CA GLY A 199 4.95 1.55 -4.31
C GLY A 199 4.17 2.01 -3.08
N ARG A 200 4.30 1.32 -1.94
CA ARG A 200 3.70 1.73 -0.65
C ARG A 200 4.27 3.03 -0.05
N ARG A 201 5.30 3.61 -0.69
CA ARG A 201 5.92 4.89 -0.32
C ARG A 201 5.50 6.03 -1.26
N GLY A 202 4.45 5.82 -2.04
CA GLY A 202 3.89 6.83 -2.95
C GLY A 202 4.74 7.10 -4.19
N MET A 203 5.53 6.11 -4.65
CA MET A 203 6.28 6.23 -5.90
C MET A 203 5.34 6.19 -7.11
N ASP A 204 5.51 7.16 -8.01
CA ASP A 204 4.81 7.27 -9.29
C ASP A 204 5.58 6.51 -10.41
N ILE A 205 4.87 5.79 -11.28
CA ILE A 205 5.47 5.08 -12.42
C ILE A 205 4.78 5.52 -13.70
N GLU A 206 5.56 6.07 -14.63
CA GLU A 206 5.06 6.56 -15.91
C GLU A 206 5.79 5.87 -17.07
N VAL A 207 5.04 5.44 -18.09
CA VAL A 207 5.60 4.92 -19.34
C VAL A 207 5.49 5.99 -20.42
N LEU A 208 6.62 6.34 -21.03
CA LEU A 208 6.76 7.48 -21.94
C LEU A 208 7.42 7.08 -23.27
N PRO A 209 7.17 7.82 -24.37
CA PRO A 209 7.81 7.57 -25.65
C PRO A 209 9.28 8.00 -25.61
N ALA A 210 10.18 7.09 -26.00
CA ALA A 210 11.62 7.35 -26.10
C ALA A 210 11.96 8.40 -27.18
N SER A 211 11.09 8.58 -28.18
CA SER A 211 11.20 9.59 -29.24
C SER A 211 10.76 10.99 -28.78
N GLY A 212 10.06 11.08 -27.64
CA GLY A 212 9.47 12.31 -27.12
C GLY A 212 10.44 13.21 -26.35
N PRO A 213 10.06 14.47 -26.10
CA PRO A 213 10.84 15.36 -25.24
C PRO A 213 10.79 14.88 -23.78
N ARG A 214 11.95 14.80 -23.12
CA ARG A 214 12.03 14.54 -21.67
C ARG A 214 11.69 15.81 -20.90
N ALA A 215 10.74 15.72 -19.97
CA ALA A 215 10.39 16.87 -19.14
C ALA A 215 11.59 17.26 -18.24
N PRO A 216 11.88 18.56 -18.05
CA PRO A 216 12.93 18.99 -17.12
C PRO A 216 12.48 18.94 -15.65
N THR A 217 11.19 18.77 -15.39
CA THR A 217 10.59 18.70 -14.05
C THR A 217 10.83 17.34 -13.42
N ALA A 218 12.06 17.13 -12.95
CA ALA A 218 12.43 16.01 -12.11
C ALA A 218 12.76 16.51 -10.70
N THR A 219 12.46 15.69 -9.70
CA THR A 219 13.02 15.86 -8.37
C THR A 219 14.37 15.15 -8.30
N PRO A 220 15.19 15.39 -7.27
CA PRO A 220 16.39 14.59 -7.03
C PRO A 220 16.14 13.07 -6.86
N PHE A 221 14.89 12.68 -6.59
CA PHE A 221 14.47 11.29 -6.38
C PHE A 221 13.82 10.65 -7.60
N THR A 222 13.74 11.38 -8.73
CA THR A 222 13.28 10.83 -10.00
C THR A 222 14.35 9.93 -10.63
N ARG A 223 13.94 8.79 -11.21
CA ARG A 223 14.78 7.86 -11.97
C ARG A 223 14.21 7.60 -13.35
N ARG A 224 15.09 7.43 -14.34
CA ARG A 224 14.70 7.13 -15.72
C ARG A 224 15.27 5.79 -16.16
N ALA A 225 14.46 4.99 -16.83
CA ALA A 225 14.90 3.79 -17.51
C ALA A 225 14.54 3.88 -18.98
N GLU A 226 15.48 3.63 -19.89
CA GLU A 226 15.20 3.50 -21.33
C GLU A 226 15.41 2.06 -21.74
N ILE A 227 14.34 1.37 -22.16
CA ILE A 227 14.37 -0.03 -22.55
C ILE A 227 14.28 -0.12 -24.07
N ARG A 228 15.18 -0.87 -24.68
CA ARG A 228 15.19 -1.08 -26.14
C ARG A 228 15.81 -2.40 -26.55
N GLU A 229 15.28 -3.02 -27.59
CA GLU A 229 15.95 -4.14 -28.23
C GLU A 229 17.25 -3.72 -28.93
N SER A 230 18.28 -4.55 -28.81
CA SER A 230 19.59 -4.33 -29.40
C SER A 230 20.39 -5.62 -29.48
N ASP A 231 21.27 -5.74 -30.49
CA ASP A 231 22.25 -6.83 -30.57
C ASP A 231 23.28 -6.79 -29.42
N GLN A 232 23.35 -5.68 -28.68
CA GLN A 232 24.23 -5.51 -27.52
C GLN A 232 23.44 -5.58 -26.22
N THR A 233 23.71 -6.63 -25.44
CA THR A 233 23.23 -6.73 -24.06
C THR A 233 24.06 -5.86 -23.13
N ARG A 234 23.44 -4.87 -22.50
CA ARG A 234 24.08 -3.97 -21.53
C ARG A 234 23.05 -3.22 -20.69
N ILE A 235 23.38 -2.97 -19.43
CA ILE A 235 22.80 -1.87 -18.65
C ILE A 235 23.84 -0.77 -18.51
N GLU A 236 23.49 0.46 -18.84
CA GLU A 236 24.39 1.62 -18.85
C GLU A 236 23.77 2.83 -18.14
N LEU A 237 24.46 3.35 -17.13
CA LEU A 237 24.13 4.60 -16.45
C LEU A 237 24.65 5.78 -17.27
N THR A 238 23.78 6.72 -17.61
CA THR A 238 24.18 7.95 -18.31
C THR A 238 24.51 9.07 -17.32
N ASP A 239 25.39 9.98 -17.75
CA ASP A 239 25.75 11.20 -17.00
C ASP A 239 24.79 12.34 -17.36
N GLU A 240 23.49 12.10 -17.16
CA GLU A 240 22.42 13.07 -17.36
C GLU A 240 22.07 13.78 -16.04
N GLU A 241 21.43 14.96 -16.13
CA GLU A 241 20.96 15.72 -14.95
C GLU A 241 19.97 14.90 -14.10
N VAL A 242 19.14 14.09 -14.76
CA VAL A 242 18.30 13.07 -14.11
C VAL A 242 18.96 11.72 -14.34
N PRO A 243 19.22 10.92 -13.30
CA PRO A 243 19.87 9.63 -13.47
C PRO A 243 19.06 8.70 -14.39
N THR A 244 19.67 8.31 -15.52
CA THR A 244 19.04 7.45 -16.53
C THR A 244 19.83 6.16 -16.71
N ALA A 245 19.14 5.01 -16.62
CA ALA A 245 19.69 3.70 -16.97
C ALA A 245 19.14 3.24 -18.33
N ILE A 246 20.02 2.95 -19.26
CA ILE A 246 19.67 2.33 -20.54
C ILE A 246 19.79 0.82 -20.38
N ILE A 247 18.70 0.09 -20.62
CA ILE A 247 18.64 -1.37 -20.60
C ILE A 247 18.46 -1.84 -22.04
N SER A 248 19.47 -2.51 -22.59
CA SER A 248 19.44 -3.01 -23.96
C SER A 248 19.80 -4.48 -24.07
N GLY A 249 19.24 -5.17 -25.07
CA GLY A 249 19.56 -6.56 -25.40
C GLY A 249 18.53 -7.17 -26.35
N ASP A 250 18.75 -8.42 -26.76
CA ASP A 250 17.71 -9.20 -27.44
C ASP A 250 16.54 -9.52 -26.49
N ALA A 251 15.44 -10.05 -27.01
CA ALA A 251 14.26 -10.39 -26.22
C ALA A 251 14.55 -11.24 -24.97
N ALA A 252 15.43 -12.24 -25.10
CA ALA A 252 15.79 -13.10 -23.98
C ALA A 252 16.70 -12.38 -22.96
N ALA A 253 17.54 -11.46 -23.43
CA ALA A 253 18.42 -10.65 -22.61
C ALA A 253 17.66 -9.58 -21.83
N LEU A 254 16.70 -8.88 -22.44
CA LEU A 254 15.88 -7.87 -21.77
C LEU A 254 15.18 -8.43 -20.53
N ALA A 255 14.51 -9.59 -20.67
CA ALA A 255 13.84 -10.24 -19.55
C ALA A 255 14.82 -10.68 -18.44
N ARG A 256 16.08 -11.02 -18.79
CA ARG A 256 17.12 -11.36 -17.78
C ARG A 256 17.67 -10.12 -17.09
N GLU A 257 18.02 -9.09 -17.83
CA GLU A 257 18.66 -7.87 -17.33
C GLU A 257 17.69 -7.10 -16.42
N THR A 258 16.41 -6.98 -16.78
CA THR A 258 15.42 -6.32 -15.92
C THR A 258 15.24 -7.01 -14.57
N ARG A 259 15.17 -8.35 -14.56
CA ARG A 259 15.11 -9.12 -13.30
C ARG A 259 16.38 -9.01 -12.45
N SER A 260 17.48 -8.56 -13.05
CA SER A 260 18.76 -8.45 -12.37
C SER A 260 18.91 -7.12 -11.62
N VAL A 261 18.30 -6.05 -12.14
CA VAL A 261 18.24 -4.70 -11.55
C VAL A 261 17.70 -4.73 -10.12
N SER A 262 16.82 -5.68 -9.83
CA SER A 262 16.18 -5.84 -8.53
C SER A 262 16.79 -6.90 -7.62
N SER A 263 17.84 -7.58 -8.07
CA SER A 263 18.49 -8.63 -7.29
C SER A 263 19.57 -8.07 -6.37
N ASP A 264 19.90 -8.78 -5.28
CA ASP A 264 21.04 -8.44 -4.41
C ASP A 264 22.36 -8.33 -5.19
N LEU A 265 22.46 -8.97 -6.36
CA LEU A 265 23.63 -8.88 -7.24
C LEU A 265 23.82 -7.46 -7.79
N TRP A 266 22.77 -6.65 -7.86
CA TRP A 266 22.85 -5.25 -8.27
C TRP A 266 23.76 -4.42 -7.38
N SER A 267 23.84 -4.76 -6.08
CA SER A 267 24.77 -4.12 -5.13
C SER A 267 26.25 -4.29 -5.51
N LEU A 268 26.57 -5.24 -6.40
CA LEU A 268 27.94 -5.49 -6.89
C LEU A 268 28.27 -4.69 -8.16
N ALA A 269 27.30 -3.97 -8.74
CA ALA A 269 27.47 -3.20 -9.97
C ALA A 269 28.20 -1.86 -9.71
N VAL A 270 29.47 -1.96 -9.30
CA VAL A 270 30.35 -0.83 -8.92
C VAL A 270 30.93 -0.05 -10.11
N ALA A 271 30.35 -0.20 -11.30
CA ALA A 271 30.74 0.51 -12.51
C ALA A 271 29.49 1.14 -13.16
N GLY A 272 29.70 2.12 -14.06
CA GLY A 272 28.61 2.75 -14.81
C GLY A 272 27.98 1.87 -15.89
N SER A 273 28.54 0.68 -16.15
CA SER A 273 27.97 -0.30 -17.08
C SER A 273 28.17 -1.72 -16.56
N ALA A 274 27.16 -2.57 -16.72
CA ALA A 274 27.22 -3.97 -16.33
C ALA A 274 26.44 -4.87 -17.31
N THR A 275 26.73 -6.16 -17.24
CA THR A 275 26.02 -7.23 -17.96
C THR A 275 25.90 -8.42 -17.02
N LEU A 276 24.72 -9.00 -16.88
CA LEU A 276 24.49 -10.18 -16.04
C LEU A 276 24.31 -11.43 -16.91
N ASN A 277 25.32 -12.31 -16.85
CA ASN A 277 25.32 -13.56 -17.59
C ASN A 277 24.60 -14.71 -16.85
N SER A 278 24.14 -14.49 -15.62
CA SER A 278 23.48 -15.50 -14.78
C SER A 278 22.00 -15.22 -14.62
N SER A 279 21.18 -16.28 -14.65
CA SER A 279 19.76 -16.17 -14.30
C SER A 279 19.61 -15.73 -12.85
N ALA A 280 18.73 -14.74 -12.61
CA ALA A 280 18.25 -14.43 -11.27
C ALA A 280 17.65 -15.70 -10.63
N PRO A 281 17.68 -15.82 -9.29
CA PRO A 281 17.05 -16.93 -8.59
C PRO A 281 15.59 -17.06 -9.00
N ALA A 282 15.12 -18.30 -9.14
CA ALA A 282 13.70 -18.54 -9.38
C ALA A 282 12.86 -17.97 -8.22
N PRO A 283 11.62 -17.53 -8.48
CA PRO A 283 10.69 -17.13 -7.44
C PRO A 283 10.60 -18.21 -6.36
N ARG A 284 10.44 -17.79 -5.10
CA ARG A 284 10.21 -18.74 -4.00
C ARG A 284 8.99 -19.60 -4.33
N ALA A 285 9.05 -20.88 -3.95
CA ALA A 285 7.90 -21.77 -4.07
C ALA A 285 6.75 -21.25 -3.21
N LEU A 286 5.50 -21.49 -3.65
CA LEU A 286 4.31 -21.15 -2.90
C LEU A 286 4.37 -21.79 -1.51
N VAL A 287 4.15 -20.99 -0.47
CA VAL A 287 4.12 -21.49 0.91
C VAL A 287 2.72 -22.05 1.16
N THR A 288 2.64 -23.35 1.44
CA THR A 288 1.39 -24.04 1.80
C THR A 288 1.30 -24.31 3.30
N GLU A 289 2.43 -24.23 4.00
CA GLU A 289 2.56 -24.44 5.44
C GLU A 289 3.84 -23.77 5.94
N GLY A 290 3.79 -23.22 7.15
CA GLY A 290 4.97 -22.71 7.84
C GLY A 290 4.65 -22.25 9.26
N THR A 291 5.65 -22.11 10.10
CA THR A 291 5.49 -21.41 11.39
C THR A 291 5.49 -19.89 11.21
N LEU A 292 4.99 -19.14 12.19
CA LEU A 292 5.08 -17.67 12.16
C LEU A 292 6.53 -17.18 11.99
N ASP A 293 7.52 -17.87 12.57
CA ASP A 293 8.94 -17.58 12.35
C ASP A 293 9.38 -17.83 10.90
N GLU A 294 8.99 -18.95 10.31
CA GLU A 294 9.32 -19.30 8.91
C GLU A 294 8.66 -18.34 7.91
N LEU A 295 7.48 -17.82 8.26
CA LEU A 295 6.75 -16.81 7.49
C LEU A 295 7.29 -15.37 7.70
N GLY A 296 8.29 -15.19 8.57
CA GLY A 296 8.84 -13.86 8.89
C GLY A 296 7.93 -12.97 9.73
N ILE A 297 6.82 -13.53 10.25
CA ILE A 297 5.94 -12.86 11.20
C ILE A 297 6.62 -12.82 12.56
N GLY A 298 7.10 -13.97 13.06
CA GLY A 298 7.72 -14.14 14.37
C GLY A 298 6.74 -14.06 15.55
N SER A 299 7.25 -14.29 16.77
CA SER A 299 6.44 -14.21 18.00
C SER A 299 5.77 -12.84 18.19
N ARG A 300 4.61 -12.83 18.85
CA ARG A 300 3.88 -11.61 19.20
C ARG A 300 3.65 -11.56 20.70
N SER A 301 3.88 -10.40 21.31
CA SER A 301 3.62 -10.24 22.74
C SER A 301 2.92 -8.91 23.00
N ALA A 302 1.96 -8.93 23.92
CA ALA A 302 1.28 -7.74 24.37
C ALA A 302 1.20 -7.72 25.89
N ARG A 303 1.14 -6.50 26.44
CA ARG A 303 0.98 -6.27 27.86
C ARG A 303 -0.01 -5.13 28.05
N SER A 304 -1.07 -5.36 28.81
CA SER A 304 -2.10 -4.34 29.06
C SER A 304 -2.84 -4.64 30.37
N VAL A 305 -3.79 -3.79 30.75
CA VAL A 305 -4.53 -3.86 32.00
C VAL A 305 -6.00 -4.15 31.72
N GLY A 306 -6.57 -5.19 32.35
CA GLY A 306 -7.98 -5.56 32.21
C GLY A 306 -8.26 -6.45 30.98
N THR A 307 -7.80 -6.02 29.81
CA THR A 307 -7.82 -6.78 28.56
C THR A 307 -6.43 -6.78 27.95
N VAL A 308 -5.96 -7.90 27.40
CA VAL A 308 -4.72 -7.96 26.63
C VAL A 308 -4.99 -8.69 25.32
N SER A 309 -4.46 -8.16 24.21
CA SER A 309 -4.59 -8.79 22.90
C SER A 309 -3.25 -8.86 22.20
N ALA A 310 -2.90 -10.05 21.70
CA ALA A 310 -1.77 -10.25 20.81
C ALA A 310 -2.32 -10.65 19.43
N ALA A 311 -1.84 -9.99 18.38
CA ALA A 311 -2.33 -10.20 17.03
C ALA A 311 -1.18 -10.36 16.03
N PHE A 312 -1.45 -11.09 14.95
CA PHE A 312 -0.60 -11.17 13.77
C PHE A 312 -1.47 -11.11 12.51
N GLY A 313 -0.91 -10.53 11.44
CA GLY A 313 -1.58 -10.48 10.15
C GLY A 313 -1.34 -11.74 9.33
N LEU A 314 -2.38 -12.20 8.64
CA LEU A 314 -2.30 -13.10 7.50
C LEU A 314 -2.48 -12.28 6.21
N ASP A 315 -1.42 -12.22 5.40
CA ASP A 315 -1.42 -11.52 4.11
C ASP A 315 -1.45 -12.56 2.98
N GLN A 316 -2.55 -12.65 2.24
CA GLN A 316 -2.68 -13.61 1.13
C GLN A 316 -1.68 -13.33 0.00
N THR A 317 -1.25 -12.08 -0.16
CA THR A 317 -0.25 -11.71 -1.17
C THR A 317 1.16 -12.20 -0.79
N SER A 318 1.44 -12.38 0.51
CA SER A 318 2.68 -13.03 0.98
C SER A 318 2.72 -14.53 0.65
N LEU A 319 1.55 -15.15 0.50
CA LEU A 319 1.37 -16.55 0.11
C LEU A 319 1.38 -16.74 -1.41
N ALA A 320 1.25 -15.64 -2.17
CA ALA A 320 1.27 -15.59 -3.62
C ALA A 320 0.19 -16.46 -4.30
N ARG A 321 -0.96 -16.68 -3.64
CA ARG A 321 -2.11 -17.41 -4.16
C ARG A 321 -3.38 -17.05 -3.39
N VAL A 322 -4.54 -17.27 -4.00
CA VAL A 322 -5.82 -17.33 -3.27
C VAL A 322 -5.80 -18.57 -2.37
N SER A 323 -6.06 -18.39 -1.08
CA SER A 323 -6.14 -19.48 -0.12
C SER A 323 -7.56 -20.01 0.01
N GLY A 324 -7.71 -21.33 0.18
CA GLY A 324 -8.91 -21.88 0.81
C GLY A 324 -8.89 -21.62 2.32
N ASP A 325 -9.57 -22.47 3.09
CA ASP A 325 -9.53 -22.38 4.54
C ASP A 325 -8.10 -22.44 5.08
N VAL A 326 -7.81 -21.60 6.09
CA VAL A 326 -6.51 -21.56 6.75
C VAL A 326 -6.64 -22.19 8.14
N THR A 327 -5.85 -23.23 8.41
CA THR A 327 -5.74 -23.83 9.74
C THR A 327 -4.56 -23.21 10.48
N ILE A 328 -4.76 -22.91 11.76
CA ILE A 328 -3.73 -22.32 12.62
C ILE A 328 -3.63 -23.14 13.91
N ASP A 329 -2.47 -23.75 14.12
CA ASP A 329 -2.09 -24.36 15.40
C ASP A 329 -1.45 -23.28 16.28
N LEU A 330 -2.26 -22.61 17.10
CA LEU A 330 -1.85 -21.55 18.01
C LEU A 330 -1.11 -22.12 19.22
N VAL A 331 0.12 -21.66 19.41
CA VAL A 331 0.96 -21.94 20.58
C VAL A 331 1.27 -20.62 21.28
N GLY A 332 1.12 -20.58 22.60
CA GLY A 332 1.38 -19.35 23.34
C GLY A 332 1.19 -19.47 24.84
N THR A 333 1.30 -18.34 25.52
CA THR A 333 1.07 -18.21 26.95
C THR A 333 0.33 -16.92 27.28
N TYR A 334 -0.36 -16.91 28.42
CA TYR A 334 -0.96 -15.71 28.98
C TYR A 334 -0.80 -15.69 30.50
N SER A 335 -0.83 -14.51 31.09
CA SER A 335 -0.87 -14.35 32.54
C SER A 335 -2.23 -14.80 33.06
N PRO A 336 -2.31 -15.85 33.91
CA PRO A 336 -3.58 -16.29 34.46
C PRO A 336 -4.30 -15.16 35.21
N PRO A 337 -5.62 -15.02 35.01
CA PRO A 337 -6.39 -14.08 35.82
C PRO A 337 -6.28 -14.42 37.31
N PRO A 338 -6.27 -13.41 38.20
CA PRO A 338 -6.40 -13.62 39.64
C PRO A 338 -7.61 -14.49 39.99
N SER A 339 -7.53 -15.28 41.06
CA SER A 339 -8.55 -16.27 41.42
C SER A 339 -9.94 -15.68 41.74
N ASP A 340 -10.03 -14.38 41.99
CA ASP A 340 -11.28 -13.63 42.21
C ASP A 340 -11.86 -13.03 40.91
N ARG A 341 -11.28 -13.33 39.76
CA ARG A 341 -11.71 -12.87 38.43
C ARG A 341 -11.92 -14.04 37.47
N SER A 342 -12.87 -13.88 36.56
CA SER A 342 -13.00 -14.77 35.40
C SER A 342 -12.23 -14.19 34.22
N GLY A 343 -11.64 -15.06 33.40
CA GLY A 343 -11.06 -14.67 32.12
C GLY A 343 -11.72 -15.41 30.97
N LEU A 344 -11.92 -14.71 29.85
CA LEU A 344 -12.38 -15.27 28.59
C LEU A 344 -11.30 -15.02 27.54
N ILE A 345 -10.86 -16.08 26.86
CA ILE A 345 -10.01 -15.97 25.68
C ILE A 345 -10.89 -16.06 24.44
N VAL A 346 -10.69 -15.15 23.50
CA VAL A 346 -11.39 -15.10 22.22
C VAL A 346 -10.36 -15.01 21.10
N VAL A 347 -10.50 -15.85 20.09
CA VAL A 347 -9.72 -15.81 18.86
C VAL A 347 -10.59 -15.30 17.73
N THR A 348 -10.14 -14.27 17.02
CA THR A 348 -10.87 -13.69 15.88
C THR A 348 -9.99 -13.61 14.63
N ALA A 349 -10.63 -13.71 13.47
CA ALA A 349 -10.09 -13.29 12.17
C ALA A 349 -10.88 -12.06 11.71
N GLY A 350 -10.26 -10.88 11.75
CA GLY A 350 -10.97 -9.62 11.62
C GLY A 350 -12.11 -9.53 12.63
N GLN A 351 -13.36 -9.46 12.15
CA GLN A 351 -14.57 -9.43 12.97
C GLN A 351 -15.17 -10.82 13.26
N THR A 352 -14.68 -11.87 12.62
CA THR A 352 -15.21 -13.23 12.74
C THR A 352 -14.61 -13.92 13.96
N VAL A 353 -15.45 -14.34 14.90
CA VAL A 353 -15.01 -15.16 16.04
C VAL A 353 -14.76 -16.59 15.57
N LEU A 354 -13.53 -17.08 15.73
CA LEU A 354 -13.13 -18.44 15.35
C LEU A 354 -13.33 -19.43 16.49
N ASP A 355 -12.94 -19.05 17.71
CA ASP A 355 -13.08 -19.87 18.91
C ASP A 355 -13.09 -19.00 20.18
N SER A 356 -13.60 -19.55 21.29
CA SER A 356 -13.51 -18.91 22.61
C SER A 356 -13.53 -19.94 23.74
N TRP A 357 -12.72 -19.70 24.78
CA TRP A 357 -12.68 -20.57 25.97
C TRP A 357 -12.35 -19.81 27.25
N THR A 358 -12.70 -20.39 28.40
CA THR A 358 -12.37 -19.81 29.70
C THR A 358 -10.87 -19.89 29.97
N ALA A 359 -10.29 -18.78 30.42
CA ALA A 359 -8.91 -18.73 30.89
C ALA A 359 -8.76 -19.50 32.21
N ASP A 360 -7.70 -20.29 32.32
CA ASP A 360 -7.39 -21.12 33.48
C ASP A 360 -6.05 -20.70 34.13
N GLN A 361 -5.63 -21.49 35.11
CA GLN A 361 -4.41 -21.24 35.88
C GLN A 361 -3.15 -21.83 35.23
N ALA A 362 -3.27 -22.59 34.13
CA ALA A 362 -2.10 -23.11 33.41
C ALA A 362 -1.42 -22.01 32.62
N GLY A 363 -2.18 -21.02 32.11
CA GLY A 363 -1.63 -19.88 31.37
C GLY A 363 -1.04 -20.26 30.01
N ILE A 364 -1.49 -21.37 29.42
CA ILE A 364 -0.98 -21.93 28.16
C ILE A 364 -2.08 -21.84 27.09
N ILE A 365 -1.65 -21.55 25.86
CA ILE A 365 -2.47 -21.63 24.65
C ILE A 365 -1.89 -22.75 23.79
N GLU A 366 -2.71 -23.78 23.54
CA GLU A 366 -2.44 -24.86 22.60
C GLU A 366 -3.79 -25.21 21.95
N ARG A 367 -4.09 -24.57 20.82
CA ARG A 367 -5.40 -24.61 20.16
C ARG A 367 -5.25 -24.64 18.65
N THR A 368 -6.03 -25.48 17.99
CA THR A 368 -6.17 -25.44 16.53
C THR A 368 -7.45 -24.68 16.20
N VAL A 369 -7.36 -23.65 15.36
CA VAL A 369 -8.49 -22.88 14.84
C VAL A 369 -8.48 -22.90 13.31
N THR A 370 -9.66 -22.77 12.70
CA THR A 370 -9.79 -22.67 11.24
C THR A 370 -10.40 -21.33 10.88
N VAL A 371 -9.70 -20.58 10.02
CA VAL A 371 -10.21 -19.38 9.37
C VAL A 371 -10.91 -19.82 8.08
N PRO A 372 -12.24 -19.66 7.97
CA PRO A 372 -12.94 -20.00 6.74
C PRO A 372 -12.54 -19.06 5.62
N ALA A 373 -12.49 -19.54 4.37
CA ALA A 373 -12.06 -18.76 3.21
C ALA A 373 -12.82 -17.42 3.07
N GLY A 374 -14.14 -17.41 3.32
CA GLY A 374 -14.95 -16.18 3.26
C GLY A 374 -14.68 -15.15 4.37
N ALA A 375 -13.89 -15.50 5.40
CA ALA A 375 -13.42 -14.55 6.41
C ALA A 375 -12.01 -14.01 6.09
N LEU A 376 -11.38 -14.48 5.01
CA LEU A 376 -10.07 -14.01 4.57
C LEU A 376 -10.25 -12.86 3.57
N GLY A 377 -9.75 -11.68 3.92
CA GLY A 377 -9.48 -10.62 2.96
C GLY A 377 -8.05 -10.72 2.42
N ARG A 378 -7.63 -9.70 1.65
CA ARG A 378 -6.21 -9.52 1.25
C ARG A 378 -5.26 -9.58 2.44
N TYR A 379 -5.61 -8.86 3.50
CA TYR A 379 -4.95 -8.87 4.79
C TYR A 379 -6.00 -9.13 5.88
N THR A 380 -5.73 -10.09 6.74
CA THR A 380 -6.65 -10.50 7.82
C THR A 380 -5.90 -10.55 9.14
N ASP A 381 -6.29 -9.73 10.11
CA ASP A 381 -5.72 -9.80 11.45
C ASP A 381 -6.28 -10.99 12.22
N ILE A 382 -5.39 -11.86 12.68
CA ILE A 382 -5.69 -12.90 13.65
C ILE A 382 -5.36 -12.37 15.03
N SER A 383 -6.37 -12.21 15.87
CA SER A 383 -6.27 -11.61 17.19
C SER A 383 -6.63 -12.63 18.25
N VAL A 384 -5.77 -12.80 19.25
CA VAL A 384 -6.05 -13.57 20.45
C VAL A 384 -6.14 -12.59 21.60
N SER A 385 -7.31 -12.53 22.23
CA SER A 385 -7.58 -11.58 23.31
C SER A 385 -7.96 -12.30 24.60
N LEU A 386 -7.44 -11.83 25.73
CA LEU A 386 -7.85 -12.24 27.08
C LEU A 386 -8.58 -11.07 27.72
N GLN A 387 -9.86 -11.25 27.98
CA GLN A 387 -10.71 -10.29 28.70
C GLN A 387 -10.92 -10.79 30.13
N THR A 388 -10.76 -9.91 31.11
CA THR A 388 -11.02 -10.26 32.52
C THR A 388 -12.21 -9.50 33.09
N ALA A 389 -13.03 -10.17 33.88
CA ALA A 389 -14.17 -9.58 34.57
C ALA A 389 -14.12 -9.88 36.07
N GLY A 390 -14.41 -8.86 36.90
CA GLY A 390 -14.40 -8.96 38.37
C GLY A 390 -14.36 -7.59 39.04
N ALA A 391 -14.66 -7.54 40.35
CA ALA A 391 -14.75 -6.28 41.09
C ALA A 391 -13.37 -5.68 41.40
N GLY A 392 -13.24 -4.36 41.24
CA GLY A 392 -12.31 -3.52 41.99
C GLY A 392 -10.84 -3.57 41.57
N ALA A 393 -10.41 -2.60 40.75
CA ALA A 393 -9.07 -2.08 40.93
C ALA A 393 -8.97 -0.62 40.51
N ALA A 394 -8.35 0.17 41.39
CA ALA A 394 -7.92 1.52 41.08
C ALA A 394 -6.75 1.49 40.08
N CYS A 395 -6.61 2.57 39.30
CA CYS A 395 -5.51 2.73 38.37
C CYS A 395 -4.15 2.61 39.07
N GLY A 396 -3.27 1.78 38.51
CA GLY A 396 -1.96 1.48 39.10
C GLY A 396 -1.92 0.36 40.13
N VAL A 397 -3.07 -0.23 40.52
CA VAL A 397 -3.13 -1.43 41.39
C VAL A 397 -3.26 -2.72 40.57
N LEU A 398 -3.78 -2.64 39.35
CA LEU A 398 -3.88 -3.79 38.45
C LEU A 398 -2.50 -4.24 38.00
N GLN A 399 -2.21 -5.53 38.21
CA GLN A 399 -1.08 -6.16 37.56
C GLN A 399 -1.36 -6.25 36.07
N PRO A 400 -0.43 -5.82 35.20
CA PRO A 400 -0.63 -5.95 33.77
C PRO A 400 -0.74 -7.42 33.39
N LEU A 401 -1.76 -7.73 32.60
CA LEU A 401 -1.87 -8.99 31.90
C LEU A 401 -0.83 -9.02 30.79
N THR A 402 -0.26 -10.18 30.53
CA THR A 402 0.69 -10.42 29.44
C THR A 402 0.17 -11.56 28.60
N MET A 403 0.29 -11.45 27.28
CA MET A 403 0.02 -12.53 26.34
C MET A 403 1.19 -12.65 25.37
N ILE A 404 1.58 -13.87 25.04
CA ILE A 404 2.63 -14.19 24.09
C ILE A 404 2.09 -15.26 23.14
N LEU A 405 2.07 -14.98 21.85
CA LEU A 405 1.90 -15.96 20.78
C LEU A 405 3.29 -16.34 20.28
N ASP A 406 3.59 -17.63 20.30
CA ASP A 406 4.90 -18.17 19.96
C ASP A 406 5.07 -18.21 18.43
N GLY A 407 6.27 -17.86 17.97
CA GLY A 407 6.73 -17.95 16.59
C GLY A 407 6.65 -19.38 16.02
N SER A 408 6.59 -20.39 16.88
CA SER A 408 6.35 -21.79 16.52
C SER A 408 4.90 -22.11 16.14
N SER A 409 3.95 -21.18 16.34
CA SER A 409 2.57 -21.37 15.89
C SER A 409 2.55 -21.63 14.39
N ARG A 410 1.81 -22.65 13.96
CA ARG A 410 1.86 -23.19 12.59
C ARG A 410 0.63 -22.78 11.82
N VAL A 411 0.82 -22.38 10.57
CA VAL A 411 -0.23 -22.00 9.62
C VAL A 411 -0.21 -23.00 8.47
N GLN A 412 -1.36 -23.59 8.14
CA GLN A 412 -1.55 -24.46 6.99
C GLN A 412 -2.65 -23.91 6.08
N ILE A 413 -2.39 -23.89 4.78
CA ILE A 413 -3.26 -23.26 3.78
C ILE A 413 -3.85 -24.36 2.90
N SER A 414 -5.18 -24.43 2.86
CA SER A 414 -5.89 -25.37 1.99
C SER A 414 -5.91 -24.89 0.53
N GLU A 415 -6.16 -25.80 -0.40
CA GLU A 415 -6.49 -25.41 -1.77
C GLU A 415 -7.88 -24.75 -1.81
N PRO A 416 -8.04 -23.61 -2.53
CA PRO A 416 -9.34 -22.98 -2.66
C PRO A 416 -10.26 -23.90 -3.46
N THR A 417 -11.45 -24.17 -2.94
CA THR A 417 -12.53 -24.85 -3.69
C THR A 417 -13.26 -23.92 -4.66
N SER A 418 -13.09 -22.59 -4.49
CA SER A 418 -13.50 -21.51 -5.38
C SER A 418 -12.63 -20.29 -5.03
N PRO A 419 -12.23 -19.42 -5.98
CA PRO A 419 -11.47 -18.22 -5.68
C PRO A 419 -12.34 -17.27 -4.83
N ALA A 420 -12.07 -17.27 -3.53
CA ALA A 420 -12.68 -16.39 -2.54
C ALA A 420 -11.57 -15.56 -1.88
N PRO A 421 -11.72 -14.23 -1.75
CA PRO A 421 -12.83 -13.41 -2.24
C PRO A 421 -12.85 -13.29 -3.77
N ALA A 422 -13.98 -12.88 -4.35
CA ALA A 422 -14.17 -12.65 -5.78
C ALA A 422 -14.02 -11.15 -6.14
N GLY A 423 -14.07 -10.81 -7.43
CA GLY A 423 -14.03 -9.40 -7.87
C GLY A 423 -12.69 -8.71 -7.58
N PHE A 424 -12.71 -7.39 -7.38
CA PHE A 424 -11.50 -6.61 -7.08
C PHE A 424 -10.85 -6.99 -5.75
N ASP A 425 -11.62 -7.54 -4.80
CA ASP A 425 -11.07 -7.97 -3.52
C ASP A 425 -10.21 -9.24 -3.67
N SER A 426 -10.37 -9.98 -4.77
CA SER A 426 -9.51 -11.11 -5.17
C SER A 426 -8.13 -10.68 -5.70
N LEU A 427 -7.95 -9.39 -6.01
CA LEU A 427 -6.73 -8.88 -6.62
C LEU A 427 -5.81 -8.25 -5.56
N PRO A 428 -4.49 -8.48 -5.64
CA PRO A 428 -3.76 -9.11 -6.75
C PRO A 428 -3.65 -10.63 -6.65
N GLN A 429 -4.02 -11.25 -5.52
CA GLN A 429 -3.70 -12.65 -5.20
C GLN A 429 -4.25 -13.68 -6.20
N ALA A 430 -5.35 -13.39 -6.90
CA ALA A 430 -5.90 -14.23 -7.96
C ALA A 430 -5.07 -14.22 -9.25
N LEU A 431 -4.22 -13.22 -9.44
CA LEU A 431 -3.28 -13.09 -10.56
C LEU A 431 -1.86 -13.57 -10.20
N MET A 432 -1.64 -14.03 -8.96
CA MET A 432 -0.31 -14.35 -8.44
C MET A 432 0.05 -15.83 -8.58
N PRO A 433 1.36 -16.15 -8.60
CA PRO A 433 2.49 -15.22 -8.76
C PRO A 433 2.76 -14.89 -10.23
N ARG A 434 2.27 -15.72 -11.16
CA ARG A 434 2.45 -15.57 -12.60
C ARG A 434 1.12 -15.28 -13.26
N MET A 435 1.11 -14.27 -14.13
CA MET A 435 -0.05 -13.90 -14.92
C MET A 435 0.37 -13.55 -16.33
N GLN A 436 -0.54 -13.73 -17.27
CA GLN A 436 -0.37 -13.28 -18.65
C GLN A 436 -0.91 -11.85 -18.82
N VAL A 437 -0.25 -11.06 -19.64
CA VAL A 437 -0.66 -9.70 -19.98
C VAL A 437 -0.80 -9.62 -21.49
N ALA A 438 -1.92 -9.09 -21.97
CA ALA A 438 -2.12 -8.84 -23.38
C ALA A 438 -2.74 -7.46 -23.61
N THR A 439 -2.39 -6.88 -24.75
CA THR A 439 -2.99 -5.63 -25.27
C THR A 439 -3.56 -5.86 -26.65
N ALA A 440 -4.63 -5.15 -27.03
CA ALA A 440 -5.23 -5.29 -28.35
C ALA A 440 -4.34 -4.79 -29.49
N SER A 441 -3.76 -3.59 -29.32
CA SER A 441 -3.05 -2.90 -30.40
C SER A 441 -1.54 -3.06 -30.37
N GLY A 442 -0.96 -3.52 -29.25
CA GLY A 442 0.49 -3.48 -29.01
C GLY A 442 1.06 -2.06 -28.97
N SER A 443 0.21 -1.03 -28.86
CA SER A 443 0.66 0.37 -28.81
C SER A 443 1.34 0.70 -27.48
N LEU A 444 2.16 1.76 -27.51
CA LEU A 444 2.74 2.33 -26.30
C LEU A 444 1.67 2.73 -25.28
N ASP A 445 0.55 3.31 -25.71
CA ASP A 445 -0.51 3.77 -24.80
C ASP A 445 -1.20 2.59 -24.07
N ASP A 446 -1.52 1.51 -24.78
CA ASP A 446 -2.09 0.31 -24.14
C ASP A 446 -1.07 -0.37 -23.21
N THR A 447 0.22 -0.35 -23.60
CA THR A 447 1.33 -0.83 -22.76
C THR A 447 1.45 0.01 -21.49
N ALA A 448 1.39 1.33 -21.58
CA ALA A 448 1.44 2.24 -20.45
C ALA A 448 0.30 1.97 -19.47
N ARG A 449 -0.94 1.84 -19.94
CA ARG A 449 -2.11 1.50 -19.12
C ARG A 449 -1.94 0.17 -18.38
N ALA A 450 -1.47 -0.86 -19.09
CA ALA A 450 -1.23 -2.17 -18.50
C ALA A 450 -0.13 -2.10 -17.44
N VAL A 451 0.97 -1.40 -17.70
CA VAL A 451 2.06 -1.20 -16.73
C VAL A 451 1.58 -0.43 -15.50
N THR A 452 0.76 0.62 -15.65
CA THR A 452 0.14 1.34 -14.53
C THR A 452 -0.71 0.41 -13.68
N ILE A 453 -1.60 -0.39 -14.29
CA ILE A 453 -2.43 -1.36 -13.55
C ILE A 453 -1.54 -2.36 -12.78
N LEU A 454 -0.51 -2.89 -13.42
CA LEU A 454 0.40 -3.86 -12.79
C LEU A 454 1.19 -3.25 -11.63
N ALA A 455 1.66 -2.01 -11.76
CA ALA A 455 2.36 -1.28 -10.70
C ALA A 455 1.47 -1.05 -9.48
N GLU A 456 0.22 -0.63 -9.70
CA GLU A 456 -0.76 -0.43 -8.63
C GLU A 456 -1.13 -1.74 -7.93
N LEU A 457 -1.41 -2.79 -8.70
CA LEU A 457 -1.68 -4.12 -8.15
C LEU A 457 -0.48 -4.66 -7.34
N GLN A 458 0.73 -4.39 -7.81
CA GLN A 458 1.94 -4.79 -7.10
C GLN A 458 2.15 -4.01 -5.80
N ALA A 459 1.76 -2.74 -5.71
CA ALA A 459 1.85 -1.96 -4.48
C ALA A 459 0.98 -2.56 -3.35
N LEU A 460 -0.10 -3.24 -3.71
CA LEU A 460 -0.96 -3.99 -2.78
C LEU A 460 -0.32 -5.32 -2.34
N SER A 461 0.69 -5.82 -3.05
CA SER A 461 1.26 -7.15 -2.85
C SER A 461 2.59 -7.14 -2.09
N ALA A 462 2.73 -8.07 -1.14
CA ALA A 462 4.00 -8.38 -0.48
C ALA A 462 4.93 -9.25 -1.33
N SER A 463 4.40 -10.04 -2.27
CA SER A 463 5.21 -10.85 -3.19
C SER A 463 5.21 -10.26 -4.62
N PRO A 464 6.29 -10.46 -5.39
CA PRO A 464 6.34 -9.96 -6.76
C PRO A 464 5.31 -10.63 -7.69
N LEU A 465 4.60 -9.82 -8.47
CA LEU A 465 3.88 -10.19 -9.68
C LEU A 465 4.90 -10.47 -10.79
N LEU A 466 4.68 -11.57 -11.51
CA LEU A 466 5.52 -12.01 -12.62
C LEU A 466 4.69 -11.95 -13.90
N PRO A 467 4.54 -10.76 -14.50
CA PRO A 467 3.83 -10.61 -15.76
C PRO A 467 4.62 -11.28 -16.90
N GLU A 468 3.90 -12.06 -17.71
CA GLU A 468 4.36 -12.64 -18.98
C GLU A 468 3.55 -12.00 -20.10
N TRP A 469 4.22 -11.31 -21.03
CA TRP A 469 3.52 -10.61 -22.09
C TRP A 469 3.25 -11.56 -23.26
N VAL A 470 1.99 -11.69 -23.65
CA VAL A 470 1.56 -12.65 -24.68
C VAL A 470 0.66 -11.99 -25.73
N PRO A 471 0.59 -12.55 -26.95
CA PRO A 471 -0.46 -12.20 -27.89
C PRO A 471 -1.87 -12.41 -27.29
N MET A 472 -2.84 -11.58 -27.69
CA MET A 472 -4.20 -11.63 -27.14
C MET A 472 -4.87 -13.00 -27.31
N ASP A 473 -4.69 -13.65 -28.47
CA ASP A 473 -5.22 -14.99 -28.74
C ASP A 473 -4.68 -16.03 -27.75
N VAL A 474 -3.39 -15.94 -27.40
CA VAL A 474 -2.78 -16.82 -26.40
C VAL A 474 -3.40 -16.62 -25.02
N LEU A 475 -3.67 -15.37 -24.62
CA LEU A 475 -4.37 -15.10 -23.35
C LEU A 475 -5.80 -15.65 -23.39
N LEU A 476 -6.56 -15.38 -24.44
CA LEU A 476 -7.98 -15.76 -24.53
C LEU A 476 -8.18 -17.27 -24.61
N ASP A 477 -7.35 -17.99 -25.36
CA ASP A 477 -7.44 -19.45 -25.51
C ASP A 477 -6.78 -20.22 -24.34
N GLY A 478 -6.04 -19.53 -23.47
CA GLY A 478 -5.28 -20.10 -22.37
C GLY A 478 -6.10 -20.37 -21.10
N ASN A 479 -5.41 -20.81 -20.05
CA ASN A 479 -5.98 -21.04 -18.70
C ASN A 479 -5.14 -20.39 -17.58
N VAL A 480 -4.22 -19.50 -17.94
CA VAL A 480 -3.42 -18.73 -16.99
C VAL A 480 -4.20 -17.47 -16.62
N PRO A 481 -4.24 -17.05 -15.33
CA PRO A 481 -4.81 -15.77 -14.93
C PRO A 481 -4.14 -14.61 -15.68
N GLY A 482 -4.85 -13.50 -15.89
CA GLY A 482 -4.29 -12.46 -16.72
C GLY A 482 -4.98 -11.10 -16.71
N LEU A 483 -4.30 -10.16 -17.35
CA LEU A 483 -4.74 -8.80 -17.60
C LEU A 483 -4.89 -8.58 -19.10
N LEU A 484 -6.07 -8.15 -19.52
CA LEU A 484 -6.33 -7.68 -20.86
C LEU A 484 -6.59 -6.17 -20.83
N VAL A 485 -5.80 -5.40 -21.57
CA VAL A 485 -6.04 -3.96 -21.78
C VAL A 485 -6.37 -3.69 -23.24
N THR A 486 -7.46 -2.99 -23.50
CA THR A 486 -7.89 -2.66 -24.86
C THR A 486 -8.47 -1.25 -24.95
N SER A 487 -8.06 -0.52 -25.99
CA SER A 487 -8.66 0.76 -26.39
C SER A 487 -9.91 0.60 -27.29
N GLU A 488 -10.42 -0.62 -27.38
CA GLU A 488 -11.65 -0.99 -28.08
C GLU A 488 -12.55 -1.83 -27.18
N SER A 489 -13.75 -2.15 -27.67
CA SER A 489 -14.67 -3.06 -26.99
C SER A 489 -13.98 -4.38 -26.65
N ALA A 490 -14.27 -4.90 -25.46
CA ALA A 490 -13.73 -6.19 -25.05
C ALA A 490 -14.13 -7.33 -26.01
N PRO A 491 -13.28 -8.36 -26.19
CA PRO A 491 -13.60 -9.51 -27.02
C PRO A 491 -14.91 -10.18 -26.60
N SER A 492 -15.79 -10.46 -27.57
CA SER A 492 -17.09 -11.09 -27.30
C SER A 492 -17.02 -12.55 -26.86
N GLN A 493 -15.81 -13.12 -26.80
CA GLN A 493 -15.55 -14.46 -26.28
C GLN A 493 -15.54 -14.49 -24.75
N LEU A 494 -15.34 -13.34 -24.11
CA LEU A 494 -15.35 -13.20 -22.66
C LEU A 494 -16.77 -12.86 -22.18
N ASP A 495 -17.27 -13.64 -21.24
CA ASP A 495 -18.56 -13.42 -20.60
C ASP A 495 -18.41 -12.34 -19.51
N LEU A 496 -18.39 -11.07 -19.93
CA LEU A 496 -18.23 -9.95 -19.01
C LEU A 496 -19.54 -9.56 -18.29
N PRO A 497 -19.50 -9.24 -16.99
CA PRO A 497 -20.68 -8.86 -16.21
C PRO A 497 -21.39 -7.59 -16.71
N LEU A 498 -20.64 -6.67 -17.32
CA LEU A 498 -21.13 -5.48 -17.99
C LEU A 498 -20.76 -5.53 -19.48
N THR A 499 -21.78 -5.53 -20.33
CA THR A 499 -21.62 -5.48 -21.79
C THR A 499 -22.40 -4.33 -22.41
N LEU A 500 -21.91 -3.81 -23.54
CA LEU A 500 -22.62 -2.81 -24.36
C LEU A 500 -23.02 -3.42 -25.69
N THR A 501 -24.32 -3.63 -25.85
CA THR A 501 -24.90 -4.16 -27.10
C THR A 501 -25.35 -3.02 -28.00
N SER A 502 -24.95 -3.09 -29.28
CA SER A 502 -25.33 -2.12 -30.33
C SER A 502 -25.02 -0.65 -30.00
N GLY A 503 -23.99 -0.39 -29.18
CA GLY A 503 -23.58 0.97 -28.78
C GLY A 503 -24.50 1.65 -27.75
N ARG A 504 -25.62 1.02 -27.36
CA ARG A 504 -26.76 1.73 -26.76
C ARG A 504 -27.47 0.99 -25.64
N THR A 505 -27.26 -0.30 -25.47
CA THR A 505 -27.88 -1.06 -24.38
C THR A 505 -26.78 -1.57 -23.47
N LEU A 506 -26.68 -1.00 -22.28
CA LEU A 506 -25.87 -1.60 -21.21
C LEU A 506 -26.65 -2.74 -20.60
N GLU A 507 -26.03 -3.91 -20.55
CA GLU A 507 -26.56 -5.10 -19.91
C GLU A 507 -25.65 -5.42 -18.72
N VAL A 508 -26.24 -5.43 -17.52
CA VAL A 508 -25.57 -5.80 -16.28
C VAL A 508 -26.17 -7.12 -15.81
N MET A 509 -25.37 -8.17 -15.69
CA MET A 509 -25.83 -9.42 -15.09
C MET A 509 -26.13 -9.17 -13.60
N GLY A 510 -27.41 -9.22 -13.23
CA GLY A 510 -27.89 -8.83 -11.89
C GLY A 510 -27.76 -9.94 -10.84
N ALA A 511 -27.67 -9.53 -9.56
CA ALA A 511 -27.51 -10.39 -8.37
C ALA A 511 -28.74 -11.25 -7.96
N GLN A 512 -29.81 -11.28 -8.76
CA GLN A 512 -31.02 -12.05 -8.44
C GLN A 512 -31.55 -12.72 -9.71
N GLU A 513 -31.63 -14.05 -9.70
CA GLU A 513 -32.34 -14.90 -10.67
C GLU A 513 -32.08 -14.61 -12.17
N GLY A 514 -30.81 -14.62 -12.60
CA GLY A 514 -30.43 -14.95 -13.99
C GLY A 514 -30.94 -14.06 -15.13
N GLU A 515 -31.68 -12.97 -14.86
CA GLU A 515 -32.09 -12.01 -15.88
C GLU A 515 -31.21 -10.73 -15.82
N PRO A 516 -30.56 -10.34 -16.94
CA PRO A 516 -29.75 -9.13 -16.98
C PRO A 516 -30.61 -7.88 -16.76
N ALA A 517 -30.14 -6.98 -15.90
CA ALA A 517 -30.67 -5.63 -15.82
C ALA A 517 -30.20 -4.86 -17.05
N THR A 518 -31.15 -4.37 -17.85
CA THR A 518 -30.84 -3.65 -19.10
C THR A 518 -31.14 -2.16 -18.97
N LEU A 519 -30.18 -1.33 -19.37
CA LEU A 519 -30.33 0.11 -19.48
C LEU A 519 -30.10 0.54 -20.93
N ARG A 520 -31.14 1.06 -21.57
CA ARG A 520 -31.07 1.49 -22.97
C ARG A 520 -31.00 3.00 -23.11
N PHE A 521 -30.00 3.46 -23.85
CA PHE A 521 -29.75 4.85 -24.20
C PHE A 521 -30.33 5.20 -25.57
N TYR A 522 -30.73 6.45 -25.70
CA TYR A 522 -31.26 7.01 -26.95
C TYR A 522 -30.17 7.59 -27.86
N GLU A 523 -28.94 7.59 -27.39
CA GLU A 523 -27.72 8.00 -28.10
C GLU A 523 -26.65 6.96 -27.79
N ASP A 524 -25.63 6.88 -28.65
CA ASP A 524 -24.48 6.00 -28.39
C ASP A 524 -23.72 6.57 -27.18
N ILE A 525 -23.19 5.67 -26.35
CA ILE A 525 -22.47 6.06 -25.14
C ILE A 525 -21.02 5.61 -25.17
N ASP A 526 -20.16 6.55 -24.79
CA ASP A 526 -18.75 6.29 -24.53
C ASP A 526 -18.59 5.95 -23.05
N PHE A 527 -17.85 4.90 -22.75
CA PHE A 527 -17.50 4.51 -21.39
C PHE A 527 -16.20 3.70 -21.37
N ALA A 528 -15.61 3.61 -20.20
CA ALA A 528 -14.60 2.61 -19.89
C ALA A 528 -15.10 1.70 -18.77
N SER A 529 -14.67 0.44 -18.81
CA SER A 529 -14.88 -0.47 -17.70
C SER A 529 -13.62 -1.25 -17.38
N MET A 530 -13.40 -1.46 -16.09
CA MET A 530 -12.48 -2.46 -15.57
C MET A 530 -13.32 -3.53 -14.89
N GLN A 531 -13.14 -4.78 -15.29
CA GLN A 531 -13.99 -5.89 -14.84
C GLN A 531 -13.12 -7.06 -14.42
N VAL A 532 -13.43 -7.64 -13.26
CA VAL A 532 -12.83 -8.89 -12.80
C VAL A 532 -13.83 -10.01 -13.02
N VAL A 533 -13.41 -11.06 -13.71
CA VAL A 533 -14.26 -12.20 -14.07
C VAL A 533 -13.55 -13.50 -13.81
N GLU A 534 -14.31 -14.54 -13.45
CA GLU A 534 -13.82 -15.91 -13.41
C GLU A 534 -14.10 -16.60 -14.75
N ASP A 535 -13.05 -16.86 -15.52
CA ASP A 535 -13.12 -17.59 -16.78
C ASP A 535 -12.70 -19.06 -16.54
N GLY A 536 -13.67 -19.89 -16.17
CA GLY A 536 -13.40 -21.26 -15.72
C GLY A 536 -12.77 -21.26 -14.32
N ASP A 537 -11.51 -21.70 -14.22
CA ASP A 537 -10.75 -21.77 -12.96
C ASP A 537 -9.69 -20.64 -12.86
N ARG A 538 -9.79 -19.59 -13.68
CA ARG A 538 -8.83 -18.47 -13.69
C ARG A 538 -9.53 -17.11 -13.57
N ALA A 539 -8.86 -16.20 -12.87
CA ALA A 539 -9.25 -14.80 -12.83
C ALA A 539 -8.69 -14.02 -14.03
N LEU A 540 -9.54 -13.19 -14.65
CA LEU A 540 -9.15 -12.21 -15.64
C LEU A 540 -9.55 -10.80 -15.19
N LEU A 541 -8.60 -9.86 -15.24
CA LEU A 541 -8.88 -8.43 -15.16
C LEU A 541 -8.92 -7.86 -16.58
N VAL A 542 -10.08 -7.34 -17.00
CA VAL A 542 -10.29 -6.77 -18.33
C VAL A 542 -10.54 -5.27 -18.21
N ALA A 543 -9.60 -4.47 -18.69
CA ALA A 543 -9.72 -3.03 -18.82
C ALA A 543 -10.02 -2.69 -20.28
N SER A 544 -11.21 -2.16 -20.53
CA SER A 544 -11.72 -1.91 -21.88
C SER A 544 -12.51 -0.62 -21.97
N THR A 545 -12.87 -0.24 -23.19
CA THR A 545 -13.62 0.97 -23.49
C THR A 545 -14.54 0.76 -24.68
N SER A 546 -15.68 1.44 -24.72
CA SER A 546 -16.57 1.39 -25.87
C SER A 546 -16.11 2.24 -27.05
N SER A 547 -15.37 3.33 -26.79
CA SER A 547 -14.79 4.16 -27.86
C SER A 547 -13.66 5.06 -27.35
N GLY A 548 -12.50 5.01 -28.03
CA GLY A 548 -11.30 5.77 -27.66
C GLY A 548 -10.77 5.42 -26.28
N SER A 549 -9.68 6.03 -25.82
CA SER A 549 -9.05 5.64 -24.55
C SER A 549 -9.28 6.58 -23.38
N GLY A 550 -9.78 7.80 -23.63
CA GLY A 550 -9.76 8.87 -22.63
C GLY A 550 -10.54 8.56 -21.35
N GLU A 551 -11.59 7.74 -21.44
CA GLU A 551 -12.35 7.32 -20.26
C GLU A 551 -11.62 6.28 -19.42
N LEU A 552 -10.81 5.42 -20.04
CA LEU A 552 -9.97 4.45 -19.33
C LEU A 552 -8.79 5.18 -18.67
N ASP A 553 -8.14 6.10 -19.40
CA ASP A 553 -7.07 6.95 -18.85
C ASP A 553 -7.54 7.72 -17.62
N ARG A 554 -8.76 8.29 -17.68
CA ARG A 554 -9.39 8.99 -16.57
C ARG A 554 -9.76 8.07 -15.39
N THR A 555 -10.05 6.80 -15.66
CA THR A 555 -10.28 5.79 -14.62
C THR A 555 -8.98 5.49 -13.88
N LEU A 556 -7.89 5.27 -14.62
CA LEU A 556 -6.57 4.99 -14.05
C LEU A 556 -6.03 6.21 -13.30
N GLU A 557 -6.19 7.43 -13.84
CA GLU A 557 -5.83 8.66 -13.14
C GLU A 557 -6.66 8.87 -11.86
N TRP A 558 -7.94 8.48 -11.87
CA TRP A 558 -8.73 8.48 -10.65
C TRP A 558 -8.17 7.47 -9.65
N LEU A 559 -7.85 6.25 -10.05
CA LEU A 559 -7.28 5.25 -9.15
C LEU A 559 -5.93 5.69 -8.55
N SER A 560 -5.02 6.25 -9.35
CA SER A 560 -3.66 6.61 -8.91
C SER A 560 -3.59 7.85 -8.01
N ARG A 561 -4.62 8.72 -8.02
CA ARG A 561 -4.67 9.92 -7.16
C ARG A 561 -4.70 9.61 -5.65
N GLU A 562 -5.25 8.46 -5.27
CA GLU A 562 -5.33 8.03 -3.87
C GLU A 562 -4.99 6.55 -3.81
N GLN A 563 -3.84 6.22 -3.22
CA GLN A 563 -3.31 4.85 -3.16
C GLN A 563 -4.29 3.84 -2.55
N GLU A 564 -5.15 4.28 -1.63
CA GLU A 564 -6.15 3.43 -0.99
C GLU A 564 -7.28 2.98 -1.94
N ARG A 565 -7.54 3.69 -3.06
CA ARG A 565 -8.69 3.42 -3.93
C ARG A 565 -8.70 1.99 -4.45
N TRP A 566 -7.56 1.50 -4.91
CA TRP A 566 -7.42 0.10 -5.34
C TRP A 566 -7.71 -0.91 -4.21
N SER A 567 -7.28 -0.60 -2.98
CA SER A 567 -7.50 -1.45 -1.80
C SER A 567 -8.94 -1.41 -1.30
N MET A 568 -9.71 -0.37 -1.64
CA MET A 568 -11.10 -0.19 -1.23
C MET A 568 -12.12 -0.80 -2.20
N LEU A 569 -11.71 -1.19 -3.40
CA LEU A 569 -12.60 -1.86 -4.35
C LEU A 569 -12.97 -3.26 -3.84
N THR A 570 -14.27 -3.57 -3.86
CA THR A 570 -14.91 -4.81 -3.37
C THR A 570 -15.84 -5.46 -4.39
N GLY A 571 -16.37 -4.70 -5.35
CA GLY A 571 -17.20 -5.18 -6.45
C GLY A 571 -16.36 -5.86 -7.54
N ASN A 572 -16.95 -6.06 -8.71
CA ASN A 572 -16.27 -6.70 -9.84
C ASN A 572 -16.37 -5.91 -11.16
N VAL A 573 -17.01 -4.74 -11.13
CA VAL A 573 -17.06 -3.81 -12.27
C VAL A 573 -16.82 -2.38 -11.77
N LEU A 574 -15.81 -1.72 -12.33
CA LEU A 574 -15.59 -0.29 -12.19
C LEU A 574 -15.94 0.37 -13.52
N PHE A 575 -16.97 1.21 -13.52
CA PHE A 575 -17.53 1.84 -14.71
C PHE A 575 -17.28 3.34 -14.71
N THR A 576 -16.82 3.87 -15.84
CA THR A 576 -16.51 5.29 -15.99
C THR A 576 -17.16 5.83 -17.26
N ALA A 577 -17.95 6.90 -17.12
CA ALA A 577 -18.63 7.55 -18.23
C ALA A 577 -18.38 9.07 -18.25
N PRO A 578 -18.40 9.74 -19.42
CA PRO A 578 -18.02 11.12 -19.58
C PRO A 578 -18.62 12.07 -18.55
N GLY A 579 -17.76 12.88 -17.91
CA GLY A 579 -18.17 13.90 -16.94
C GLY A 579 -18.70 13.36 -15.60
N ARG A 580 -18.45 12.09 -15.29
CA ARG A 580 -18.84 11.43 -14.04
C ARG A 580 -17.66 10.71 -13.41
N GLU A 581 -17.53 10.76 -12.09
CA GLU A 581 -16.55 9.93 -11.37
C GLU A 581 -16.83 8.44 -11.60
N PRO A 582 -15.78 7.59 -11.52
CA PRO A 582 -15.94 6.14 -11.61
C PRO A 582 -16.98 5.62 -10.60
N LEU A 583 -17.77 4.64 -11.03
CA LEU A 583 -18.81 3.98 -10.25
C LEU A 583 -18.50 2.49 -10.15
N GLU A 584 -18.39 2.00 -8.93
CA GLU A 584 -18.26 0.58 -8.65
C GLU A 584 -19.62 -0.12 -8.62
N LEU A 585 -19.68 -1.34 -9.15
CA LEU A 585 -20.82 -2.23 -9.17
C LEU A 585 -20.39 -3.64 -8.72
N SER A 586 -21.28 -4.32 -7.99
CA SER A 586 -21.13 -5.74 -7.63
C SER A 586 -22.24 -6.55 -8.31
N THR A 587 -21.86 -7.58 -9.06
CA THR A 587 -22.82 -8.52 -9.69
C THR A 587 -23.01 -9.79 -8.86
N ALA A 588 -23.92 -10.70 -9.29
CA ALA A 588 -24.19 -11.97 -8.59
C ALA A 588 -22.92 -12.77 -8.29
N GLU A 589 -22.03 -12.83 -9.28
CA GLU A 589 -20.77 -13.57 -9.26
C GLU A 589 -19.83 -13.09 -8.13
N ALA A 590 -19.88 -11.81 -7.79
CA ALA A 590 -19.12 -11.25 -6.67
C ALA A 590 -19.74 -11.56 -5.28
N VAL A 591 -21.05 -11.87 -5.24
CA VAL A 591 -21.82 -12.02 -3.98
C VAL A 591 -22.05 -13.48 -3.59
N GLU A 592 -22.12 -14.42 -4.56
CA GLU A 592 -22.37 -15.85 -4.28
C GLU A 592 -21.30 -16.52 -3.41
N VAL A 593 -20.12 -15.92 -3.27
CA VAL A 593 -19.02 -16.41 -2.42
C VAL A 593 -19.22 -16.08 -0.92
N GLU A 594 -20.09 -15.11 -0.58
CA GLU A 594 -20.34 -14.70 0.81
C GLU A 594 -21.29 -15.65 1.56
N ALA A 595 -21.82 -16.68 0.90
CA ALA A 595 -22.79 -17.61 1.47
C ALA A 595 -22.21 -19.02 1.67
N ALA A 596 -21.42 -19.22 2.73
CA ALA A 596 -21.27 -20.56 3.30
C ALA A 596 -22.60 -20.94 3.98
N ASP A 597 -23.30 -21.93 3.41
CA ASP A 597 -24.48 -22.57 3.98
C ASP A 597 -24.22 -22.98 5.45
N PRO A 598 -24.92 -22.44 6.47
CA PRO A 598 -24.87 -23.03 7.80
C PRO A 598 -25.64 -24.34 7.75
N ALA A 599 -24.93 -25.43 7.52
CA ALA A 599 -25.43 -26.77 7.70
C ALA A 599 -25.93 -26.94 9.15
N SER A 600 -27.26 -26.92 9.29
CA SER A 600 -28.03 -27.42 10.42
C SER A 600 -27.72 -26.83 11.81
N THR A 601 -28.53 -25.86 12.23
CA THR A 601 -29.00 -25.85 13.62
C THR A 601 -30.42 -25.29 13.68
N ASN A 602 -31.24 -26.00 14.47
CA ASN A 602 -32.69 -25.91 14.55
C ASN A 602 -33.28 -24.48 14.63
N GLY A 603 -34.26 -24.23 13.76
CA GLY A 603 -35.58 -23.72 14.13
C GLY A 603 -35.69 -22.42 14.94
N VAL A 604 -36.25 -21.40 14.29
CA VAL A 604 -36.89 -20.19 14.83
C VAL A 604 -35.98 -18.97 15.05
N ASN A 605 -35.64 -18.26 13.95
CA ASN A 605 -35.82 -16.79 13.80
C ASN A 605 -35.33 -16.22 12.45
N THR A 606 -35.65 -16.90 11.35
CA THR A 606 -35.58 -16.36 9.99
C THR A 606 -36.73 -15.35 9.76
N ALA A 607 -36.51 -14.08 10.09
CA ALA A 607 -37.44 -13.00 9.69
C ALA A 607 -36.85 -11.58 9.59
N LEU A 608 -35.54 -11.35 9.76
CA LEU A 608 -35.02 -9.98 9.92
C LEU A 608 -33.69 -9.65 9.22
N LEU A 609 -33.33 -10.35 8.12
CA LEU A 609 -32.08 -10.10 7.38
C LEU A 609 -32.23 -9.97 5.85
N VAL A 610 -33.43 -9.74 5.31
CA VAL A 610 -33.67 -9.61 3.85
C VAL A 610 -34.03 -8.17 3.42
N GLY A 611 -33.54 -7.15 4.13
CA GLY A 611 -34.12 -5.80 4.06
C GLY A 611 -33.21 -4.59 3.81
N LEU A 612 -31.90 -4.72 3.58
CA LEU A 612 -31.00 -3.55 3.62
C LEU A 612 -30.14 -3.27 2.36
N VAL A 613 -29.96 -4.20 1.42
CA VAL A 613 -28.98 -3.99 0.31
C VAL A 613 -29.56 -3.30 -0.94
N VAL A 614 -30.89 -3.19 -1.08
CA VAL A 614 -31.52 -2.61 -2.30
C VAL A 614 -31.58 -1.07 -2.31
N THR A 615 -31.18 -0.38 -1.24
CA THR A 615 -31.45 1.06 -1.10
C THR A 615 -30.47 2.01 -1.81
N VAL A 616 -29.28 1.58 -2.26
CA VAL A 616 -28.28 2.52 -2.82
C VAL A 616 -28.39 2.68 -4.35
N ALA A 617 -28.73 1.62 -5.09
CA ALA A 617 -28.91 1.72 -6.55
C ALA A 617 -30.15 2.54 -6.94
N GLY A 618 -31.24 2.45 -6.16
CA GLY A 618 -32.50 3.15 -6.46
C GLY A 618 -32.49 4.66 -6.19
N VAL A 619 -31.77 5.11 -5.15
CA VAL A 619 -31.75 6.53 -4.75
C VAL A 619 -30.93 7.40 -5.71
N GLY A 620 -29.81 6.87 -6.23
CA GLY A 620 -29.01 7.56 -7.26
C GLY A 620 -29.81 7.82 -8.55
N ILE A 621 -30.60 6.83 -8.98
CA ILE A 621 -31.39 6.90 -10.22
C ILE A 621 -32.62 7.80 -10.05
N ALA A 622 -33.31 7.75 -8.90
CA ALA A 622 -34.43 8.66 -8.62
C ALA A 622 -33.98 10.13 -8.53
N GLY A 623 -32.78 10.40 -7.98
CA GLY A 623 -32.15 11.72 -8.00
C GLY A 623 -31.87 12.24 -9.41
N LEU A 624 -31.44 11.34 -10.30
CA LEU A 624 -31.14 11.63 -11.71
C LEU A 624 -32.38 12.03 -12.52
N VAL A 625 -33.50 11.31 -12.35
CA VAL A 625 -34.78 11.64 -13.00
C VAL A 625 -35.33 12.97 -12.47
N TRP A 626 -35.20 13.23 -11.16
CA TRP A 626 -35.69 14.47 -10.56
C TRP A 626 -34.87 15.71 -10.97
N ALA A 627 -33.54 15.60 -11.05
CA ALA A 627 -32.67 16.70 -11.45
C ALA A 627 -32.88 17.10 -12.94
N VAL A 628 -33.05 16.12 -13.83
CA VAL A 628 -33.34 16.35 -15.25
C VAL A 628 -34.74 16.95 -15.45
N ALA A 629 -35.74 16.47 -14.69
CA ALA A 629 -37.09 17.04 -14.72
C ALA A 629 -37.12 18.50 -14.23
N ARG A 630 -36.26 18.87 -13.26
CA ARG A 630 -36.19 20.24 -12.73
C ARG A 630 -35.48 21.21 -13.67
N ARG A 631 -34.47 20.76 -14.43
CA ARG A 631 -33.82 21.57 -15.48
C ARG A 631 -34.75 21.85 -16.66
N ARG A 632 -35.56 20.86 -17.09
CA ARG A 632 -36.52 21.06 -18.20
C ARG A 632 -37.66 22.03 -17.86
N ARG A 633 -38.07 22.13 -16.58
CA ARG A 633 -39.10 23.09 -16.14
C ARG A 633 -38.63 24.54 -16.02
N ARG A 634 -37.31 24.80 -15.97
CA ARG A 634 -36.77 26.17 -15.93
C ARG A 634 -36.53 26.80 -17.31
N VAL A 635 -36.57 26.00 -18.37
CA VAL A 635 -36.39 26.48 -19.75
C VAL A 635 -37.74 26.83 -20.42
N SER A 636 -38.87 26.45 -19.84
CA SER A 636 -40.21 26.76 -20.38
C SER A 636 -40.90 27.99 -19.78
N SER A 637 -40.22 28.79 -18.96
CA SER A 637 -40.73 30.09 -18.48
C SER A 637 -39.79 31.22 -18.93
N GLY A 638 -39.85 31.54 -20.21
CA GLY A 638 -39.02 32.56 -20.85
C GLY A 638 -39.55 32.89 -22.24
N ARG A 639 -40.83 33.25 -22.32
CA ARG A 639 -41.44 34.05 -23.39
C ARG A 639 -42.45 35.00 -22.79
#